data_AF-F0F719-F1
#
_entry.id   AF-F0F719-F1
#
_cell.length_a   1.000
_cell.length_b   1.000
_cell.length_c   1.000
_cell.angle_alpha   90.00
_cell.angle_beta   90.00
_cell.angle_gamma   90.00
#
_symmetry.space_group_name_H-M   'P 1'
#
loop_
_entity.id
_entity.type
_entity.pdbx_description
1 polymer ?
#
loop_
_entity_poly.entity_id
_entity_poly.type
_entity_poly.pdbx_seq_one_letter_code
_entity_poly.pdbx_strand_id
1 'polypeptide(L)'
;MREKQNKFGRGAVLRMALFTRLMCLRTAILLVMMMGGIGAKAYVVGNYIKMPYGEGYITYRVIDASASSPKLAVYNVRGVKGTVEIPAKVFDGKDVYFTVTQIGGAYDSNDPTVWDEKVTEVKLPNTITTLANYCFHRANITSLTLPASVKEIEPRANVLLGSCPKLKEIKVESGNPAFISDGGVLYTQGHKKLICIPCGMDFSATGGKYEINANTKSIAIYAIGTTSTLQKLIIPASVEYIYMGSWPTFSYHPESLKEIEVDGSNPNYCSVDGVLYNKDKSQLIYYPSGKEGATFKVPDGVKSIPYGYTFYCAYRLTSIDFNQVEKLGNYCMAGCHNISEITIPSSLTSIGRGAFASMKGLTKYIVQPGNPNYSSDEDGVLFNKDKTKLIAYPTGRVEKEYKIPSSVTEIGTQAFMDAKIEKMTIPAGITSLGVEAFRAILLETVVFEEPSKITELRGRTFLWCPRLTTATLPKSLKTLGTAFAGCDKLKTVNVPDGSQLETIKKGAFVACSSLTNFNFQGSCKLKTIESSAFADLENLKSFDFPASVTTIGDNAFGNTPAMGTVNFADNSTIISFGEGAFSNSGIKRLKIPASVTSIEKEAFKNCNVLERVNVPAGCTNIHPEAFKYDSKLANIDVDAANPKYSSVQGILLSKDKSELLIFPPGKARTDFTLLPPSITKIGDYAFYEGGSQFTNIVIPAKVNAIGIRAFGLNPALKTVTLLCDELIPGSRIDQGENTMSFDNGKVAADDAKSHITVYVRKSLLDKYKSDPFWKNFTLKPSFTVKAEGTSAATDEYIPTSPTTVDFLSTTADVKTFVLPEQVKTDEGGTSKTYKVGLIGDYAFENANEHMKEVVVKAAVDYIGAMAFVTKTKRVTANGQSTISPVSTTIRQVIFTGNAPATKLSQKYFSLGAAFSEFFRGASGTGNCEQKIYVKKSKLSDYKAAWSNYAKALDYKIQGDGNAAFKINRKYGTFAREFDTDFSDYLTQKHTVKVAAFVAGTPILRGSGDYGKSSYHVRMTSVDLKGGVNGNYGYIPAGTGVLLKVLDKESTPADFYYTIGEHDNVSYSITENVMKGVTVNDAAVNASPGSPVYVMQDGMFRKAETPVNGFTVHKAYAKLGSLPAGAKVTFVFDDGEATGIENVDAAEDSERQDVWYNLNGQRVSRPEHGVYIRNGKKVIIK
;
A
#
# COMPACT_ATOMS: atom_id res chain seq x y z
N MET A 1 43.96 -11.59 55.72
CA MET A 1 43.02 -12.58 56.32
C MET A 1 42.23 -11.90 57.42
N ARG A 2 41.01 -12.40 57.71
CA ARG A 2 39.95 -11.71 58.49
C ARG A 2 39.42 -10.46 57.72
N GLU A 3 38.12 -10.20 57.64
CA GLU A 3 36.96 -10.90 58.22
C GLU A 3 36.00 -11.45 57.14
N LYS A 4 35.36 -12.58 57.46
CA LYS A 4 34.24 -13.17 56.71
C LYS A 4 33.20 -13.62 57.74
N GLN A 5 32.08 -12.89 57.85
CA GLN A 5 30.73 -13.41 58.12
C GLN A 5 29.76 -12.22 58.01
N ASN A 6 28.90 -12.09 56.99
CA ASN A 6 27.78 -12.93 56.52
C ASN A 6 26.42 -12.48 57.09
N LYS A 7 25.47 -12.32 56.17
CA LYS A 7 24.03 -12.56 56.36
C LYS A 7 23.34 -11.85 57.54
N PHE A 8 22.88 -10.63 57.32
CA PHE A 8 21.43 -10.32 57.26
C PHE A 8 21.21 -8.99 56.50
N GLY A 9 20.05 -8.79 55.88
CA GLY A 9 19.59 -7.45 55.48
C GLY A 9 20.12 -6.82 54.18
N ARG A 10 20.11 -7.51 53.02
CA ARG A 10 20.14 -6.82 51.70
C ARG A 10 19.27 -7.40 50.56
N GLY A 11 18.42 -8.37 50.85
CA GLY A 11 17.47 -8.95 49.86
C GLY A 11 16.29 -8.04 49.47
N ALA A 12 16.07 -6.93 50.17
CA ALA A 12 14.94 -6.03 49.92
C ALA A 12 15.16 -5.08 48.72
N VAL A 13 16.37 -4.58 48.52
CA VAL A 13 16.69 -3.55 47.50
C VAL A 13 16.43 -4.07 46.08
N LEU A 14 16.69 -5.36 45.84
CA LEU A 14 16.49 -6.00 44.53
C LEU A 14 15.01 -6.20 44.16
N ARG A 15 14.08 -6.11 45.13
CA ARG A 15 12.62 -6.19 44.87
C ARG A 15 11.95 -4.84 44.68
N MET A 16 12.61 -3.72 44.99
CA MET A 16 11.98 -2.39 44.97
C MET A 16 12.37 -1.53 43.77
N ALA A 17 13.58 -1.69 43.23
CA ALA A 17 14.01 -0.95 42.03
C ALA A 17 13.37 -1.47 40.73
N LEU A 18 13.25 -2.80 40.59
CA LEU A 18 12.82 -3.44 39.33
C LEU A 18 11.28 -3.53 39.16
N PHE A 19 10.51 -3.44 40.25
CA PHE A 19 9.06 -3.67 40.21
C PHE A 19 8.24 -2.36 40.20
N THR A 20 8.66 -1.32 40.93
CA THR A 20 7.84 -0.12 41.13
C THR A 20 7.91 0.86 39.95
N ARG A 21 9.09 1.09 39.35
CA ARG A 21 9.20 1.92 38.12
C ARG A 21 8.59 1.28 36.89
N LEU A 22 8.34 -0.04 36.91
CA LEU A 22 7.63 -0.76 35.85
C LEU A 22 6.09 -0.72 36.01
N MET A 23 5.56 -0.25 37.15
CA MET A 23 4.11 -0.27 37.44
C MET A 23 3.39 1.08 37.28
N CYS A 24 4.09 2.23 37.39
CA CYS A 24 3.51 3.51 36.96
C CYS A 24 3.31 3.62 35.42
N LEU A 25 3.72 2.57 34.70
CA LEU A 25 3.34 2.26 33.32
C LEU A 25 1.81 2.07 33.13
N ARG A 26 0.96 2.22 34.17
CA ARG A 26 -0.50 2.03 34.08
C ARG A 26 -1.36 3.28 34.21
N THR A 27 -0.82 4.45 34.57
CA THR A 27 -1.61 5.69 34.73
C THR A 27 -1.32 6.75 33.67
N ALA A 28 -0.10 6.81 33.13
CA ALA A 28 0.22 7.65 31.98
C ALA A 28 -0.35 7.12 30.64
N ILE A 29 -0.82 5.87 30.61
CA ILE A 29 -1.52 5.25 29.48
C ILE A 29 -2.90 5.89 29.22
N LEU A 30 -3.44 6.70 30.14
CA LEU A 30 -4.86 7.01 30.19
C LEU A 30 -5.31 8.43 29.76
N LEU A 31 -4.41 9.38 29.46
CA LEU A 31 -4.81 10.80 29.30
C LEU A 31 -4.56 11.48 27.95
N VAL A 32 -3.69 10.95 27.09
CA VAL A 32 -3.47 11.50 25.73
C VAL A 32 -3.55 10.39 24.68
N MET A 33 -4.70 9.71 24.63
CA MET A 33 -5.17 9.02 23.42
C MET A 33 -5.74 10.05 22.42
N MET A 34 -5.08 11.20 22.26
CA MET A 34 -5.59 12.39 21.57
C MET A 34 -4.53 13.04 20.68
N MET A 35 -4.47 12.60 19.42
CA MET A 35 -4.32 13.44 18.21
C MET A 35 -4.50 12.53 16.97
N GLY A 36 -5.38 12.93 16.04
CA GLY A 36 -6.20 12.01 15.23
C GLY A 36 -6.03 12.04 13.69
N GLY A 37 -6.56 13.04 12.95
CA GLY A 37 -6.64 13.02 11.45
C GLY A 37 -6.06 14.15 10.53
N ILE A 38 -5.02 13.86 9.67
CA ILE A 38 -4.55 14.20 8.27
C ILE A 38 -3.11 13.74 7.85
N GLY A 39 -2.95 12.97 6.77
CA GLY A 39 -2.84 13.36 5.37
C GLY A 39 -4.15 13.77 4.65
N ALA A 40 -4.12 13.91 3.33
CA ALA A 40 -5.27 14.44 2.54
C ALA A 40 -6.09 13.32 1.86
N LYS A 41 -5.96 12.12 2.45
CA LYS A 41 -5.36 10.94 1.82
C LYS A 41 -4.61 10.23 2.99
N ALA A 42 -5.18 9.26 3.72
CA ALA A 42 -5.97 9.40 4.96
C ALA A 42 -5.22 10.19 6.08
N TYR A 43 -5.25 9.92 7.42
CA TYR A 43 -5.21 10.96 8.51
C TYR A 43 -4.56 10.61 9.96
N VAL A 44 -3.89 11.40 10.92
CA VAL A 44 -2.99 12.67 11.18
C VAL A 44 -3.50 13.90 12.07
N VAL A 45 -3.39 15.22 11.68
CA VAL A 45 -4.23 16.43 12.14
C VAL A 45 -4.23 17.67 11.17
N GLY A 46 -5.37 18.13 10.56
CA GLY A 46 -5.51 19.47 9.87
C GLY A 46 -5.47 19.74 8.30
N ASN A 47 -5.59 18.79 7.35
CA ASN A 47 -5.55 18.97 5.88
C ASN A 47 -6.89 19.32 5.24
N TYR A 48 -6.79 19.71 3.97
CA TYR A 48 -7.85 20.18 3.11
C TYR A 48 -8.38 19.11 2.15
N ILE A 49 -9.71 18.95 2.11
CA ILE A 49 -10.45 18.14 1.14
C ILE A 49 -11.25 19.09 0.25
N LYS A 50 -11.08 19.01 -1.07
CA LYS A 50 -11.74 19.90 -2.05
C LYS A 50 -12.82 19.14 -2.82
N MET A 51 -14.08 19.51 -2.61
CA MET A 51 -15.26 18.86 -3.20
C MET A 51 -15.99 19.79 -4.18
N PRO A 52 -16.42 19.32 -5.36
CA PRO A 52 -17.27 20.09 -6.26
C PRO A 52 -18.58 20.55 -5.60
N TYR A 53 -19.05 21.74 -5.95
CA TYR A 53 -20.34 22.28 -5.52
C TYR A 53 -20.85 23.28 -6.58
N GLY A 54 -21.89 22.91 -7.32
CA GLY A 54 -22.38 23.69 -8.46
C GLY A 54 -21.29 23.89 -9.52
N GLU A 55 -21.12 25.14 -9.98
CA GLU A 55 -20.04 25.56 -10.91
C GLU A 55 -18.65 25.67 -10.24
N GLY A 56 -18.57 25.47 -8.92
CA GLY A 56 -17.38 25.70 -8.12
C GLY A 56 -17.05 24.54 -7.17
N TYR A 57 -16.51 24.87 -6.00
CA TYR A 57 -16.11 23.91 -4.99
C TYR A 57 -16.18 24.46 -3.56
N ILE A 58 -16.35 23.55 -2.61
CA ILE A 58 -16.12 23.77 -1.18
C ILE A 58 -14.83 23.04 -0.80
N THR A 59 -13.90 23.76 -0.15
CA THR A 59 -12.78 23.12 0.55
C THR A 59 -13.16 22.98 2.02
N TYR A 60 -13.08 21.77 2.54
CA TYR A 60 -13.19 21.46 3.95
C TYR A 60 -11.81 21.27 4.55
N ARG A 61 -11.63 21.53 5.85
CA ARG A 61 -10.46 21.08 6.63
C ARG A 61 -10.87 19.97 7.58
N VAL A 62 -10.14 18.86 7.59
CA VAL A 62 -10.34 17.77 8.56
C VAL A 62 -9.83 18.21 9.94
N ILE A 63 -10.69 18.01 10.94
CA ILE A 63 -10.44 18.39 12.36
C ILE A 63 -10.47 17.17 13.30
N ASP A 64 -10.99 16.05 12.83
CA ASP A 64 -10.92 14.71 13.44
C ASP A 64 -10.93 13.71 12.28
N ALA A 65 -10.08 12.69 12.29
CA ALA A 65 -10.35 11.50 11.49
C ALA A 65 -9.85 10.21 12.15
N SER A 66 -10.37 10.00 13.35
CA SER A 66 -10.74 8.66 13.80
C SER A 66 -11.49 7.91 12.69
N ALA A 67 -11.10 6.66 12.41
CA ALA A 67 -11.65 5.89 11.29
C ALA A 67 -13.19 5.71 11.37
N SER A 68 -13.75 5.69 12.58
CA SER A 68 -15.18 5.47 12.84
C SER A 68 -16.04 6.73 12.94
N SER A 69 -15.45 7.93 13.13
CA SER A 69 -16.24 9.18 13.30
C SER A 69 -15.50 10.45 12.86
N PRO A 70 -15.01 10.52 11.60
CA PRO A 70 -14.21 11.64 11.13
C PRO A 70 -15.06 12.90 10.89
N LYS A 71 -14.47 14.09 11.11
CA LYS A 71 -15.14 15.40 11.14
C LYS A 71 -14.44 16.48 10.33
N LEU A 72 -15.24 17.40 9.77
CA LEU A 72 -14.81 18.50 8.92
C LEU A 72 -15.24 19.87 9.46
N ALA A 73 -14.38 20.86 9.21
CA ALA A 73 -14.71 22.27 9.17
C ALA A 73 -14.85 22.75 7.71
N VAL A 74 -15.76 23.68 7.40
CA VAL A 74 -15.80 24.36 6.08
C VAL A 74 -14.71 25.43 6.04
N TYR A 75 -13.75 25.33 5.14
CA TYR A 75 -12.56 26.19 5.09
C TYR A 75 -12.60 27.24 3.96
N ASN A 76 -12.97 26.84 2.74
CA ASN A 76 -13.18 27.74 1.58
C ASN A 76 -14.44 27.40 0.80
N VAL A 77 -14.99 28.38 0.09
CA VAL A 77 -16.01 28.19 -0.96
C VAL A 77 -15.62 29.05 -2.16
N ARG A 78 -15.47 28.49 -3.37
CA ARG A 78 -14.87 29.20 -4.52
C ARG A 78 -15.53 28.80 -5.84
N GLY A 79 -15.79 29.77 -6.71
CA GLY A 79 -16.50 29.55 -7.97
C GLY A 79 -18.00 29.33 -7.81
N VAL A 80 -18.55 29.63 -6.62
CA VAL A 80 -19.95 29.39 -6.26
C VAL A 80 -20.70 30.72 -6.18
N LYS A 81 -21.96 30.74 -6.63
CA LYS A 81 -22.83 31.92 -6.67
C LYS A 81 -24.17 31.62 -6.03
N GLY A 82 -24.79 32.62 -5.39
CA GLY A 82 -26.10 32.48 -4.74
C GLY A 82 -26.02 31.77 -3.38
N THR A 83 -26.97 30.88 -3.13
CA THR A 83 -27.12 30.14 -1.87
C THR A 83 -26.15 28.96 -1.75
N VAL A 84 -25.50 28.82 -0.60
CA VAL A 84 -24.65 27.67 -0.25
C VAL A 84 -25.29 26.89 0.89
N GLU A 85 -25.66 25.64 0.64
CA GLU A 85 -26.18 24.73 1.66
C GLU A 85 -25.03 23.84 2.14
N ILE A 86 -24.64 23.97 3.41
CA ILE A 86 -23.56 23.15 3.96
C ILE A 86 -24.10 21.75 4.28
N PRO A 87 -23.53 20.68 3.71
CA PRO A 87 -24.05 19.33 3.93
C PRO A 87 -23.64 18.79 5.31
N ALA A 88 -24.53 18.05 5.96
CA ALA A 88 -24.27 17.47 7.29
C ALA A 88 -23.23 16.32 7.26
N LYS A 89 -23.21 15.52 6.18
CA LYS A 89 -22.16 14.56 5.86
C LYS A 89 -21.50 14.90 4.51
N VAL A 90 -20.21 14.61 4.37
CA VAL A 90 -19.45 14.74 3.11
C VAL A 90 -18.78 13.40 2.81
N PHE A 91 -18.91 12.93 1.57
CA PHE A 91 -18.11 11.83 1.04
C PHE A 91 -16.82 12.38 0.45
N ASP A 92 -15.68 11.71 0.63
CA ASP A 92 -14.39 12.15 0.08
C ASP A 92 -14.19 11.79 -1.41
N GLY A 93 -15.18 11.14 -2.04
CA GLY A 93 -15.12 10.68 -3.42
C GLY A 93 -14.39 9.35 -3.60
N LYS A 94 -14.01 8.66 -2.51
CA LYS A 94 -13.24 7.42 -2.54
C LYS A 94 -13.81 6.36 -1.60
N ASP A 95 -13.64 6.56 -0.29
CA ASP A 95 -13.91 5.53 0.71
C ASP A 95 -14.37 6.08 2.07
N VAL A 96 -14.42 7.39 2.32
CA VAL A 96 -14.70 7.92 3.67
C VAL A 96 -15.88 8.90 3.70
N TYR A 97 -16.86 8.62 4.58
CA TYR A 97 -17.86 9.60 5.01
C TYR A 97 -17.40 10.36 6.26
N PHE A 98 -17.46 11.69 6.18
CA PHE A 98 -17.22 12.65 7.24
C PHE A 98 -18.52 13.30 7.73
N THR A 99 -18.52 13.81 8.96
CA THR A 99 -19.56 14.74 9.48
C THR A 99 -19.03 16.18 9.49
N VAL A 100 -19.79 17.16 9.00
CA VAL A 100 -19.38 18.58 9.03
C VAL A 100 -19.89 19.22 10.31
N THR A 101 -18.99 19.72 11.17
CA THR A 101 -19.34 20.23 12.52
C THR A 101 -18.86 21.66 12.80
N GLN A 102 -18.11 22.27 11.89
CA GLN A 102 -17.50 23.59 12.08
C GLN A 102 -17.52 24.41 10.79
N ILE A 103 -17.53 25.75 10.91
CA ILE A 103 -17.24 26.68 9.81
C ILE A 103 -16.00 27.50 10.18
N GLY A 104 -15.07 27.72 9.25
CA GLY A 104 -13.84 28.47 9.47
C GLY A 104 -12.78 27.71 10.30
N GLY A 105 -11.89 28.47 10.93
CA GLY A 105 -10.80 28.01 11.80
C GLY A 105 -9.40 28.32 11.27
N ALA A 106 -9.22 29.38 10.48
CA ALA A 106 -7.89 29.80 10.00
C ALA A 106 -7.00 30.27 11.16
N TYR A 107 -5.69 30.08 11.01
CA TYR A 107 -4.72 30.36 12.07
C TYR A 107 -4.47 31.88 12.26
N ASP A 108 -4.43 32.65 11.17
CA ASP A 108 -4.35 34.12 11.20
C ASP A 108 -4.86 34.75 9.89
N SER A 109 -4.87 36.08 9.78
CA SER A 109 -5.42 36.83 8.64
C SER A 109 -4.67 36.70 7.31
N ASN A 110 -3.55 35.96 7.29
CA ASN A 110 -2.80 35.64 6.06
C ASN A 110 -2.98 34.15 5.65
N ASP A 111 -3.79 33.39 6.40
CA ASP A 111 -4.27 32.05 6.04
C ASP A 111 -5.39 32.19 4.98
N PRO A 112 -5.34 31.49 3.84
CA PRO A 112 -6.18 31.78 2.67
C PRO A 112 -7.65 31.28 2.77
N THR A 113 -8.28 31.38 3.95
CA THR A 113 -9.74 31.22 4.12
C THR A 113 -10.50 32.35 3.46
N VAL A 114 -10.94 32.15 2.21
CA VAL A 114 -11.63 33.10 1.35
C VAL A 114 -12.85 32.39 0.73
N TRP A 115 -14.05 32.95 0.94
CA TRP A 115 -15.28 32.56 0.26
C TRP A 115 -15.45 33.38 -1.02
N ASP A 116 -16.31 32.92 -1.94
CA ASP A 116 -16.59 33.64 -3.18
C ASP A 116 -17.48 34.86 -2.91
N GLU A 117 -17.09 36.00 -3.47
CA GLU A 117 -17.82 37.27 -3.38
C GLU A 117 -19.19 37.20 -4.11
N LYS A 118 -19.52 36.08 -4.76
CA LYS A 118 -20.84 35.80 -5.36
C LYS A 118 -21.78 34.98 -4.45
N VAL A 119 -21.34 34.50 -3.29
CA VAL A 119 -22.21 33.84 -2.30
C VAL A 119 -23.09 34.89 -1.60
N THR A 120 -24.41 34.67 -1.56
CA THR A 120 -25.40 35.63 -1.03
C THR A 120 -26.26 35.09 0.12
N GLU A 121 -26.24 33.79 0.37
CA GLU A 121 -26.92 33.13 1.50
C GLU A 121 -26.11 31.89 1.89
N VAL A 122 -26.06 31.54 3.18
CA VAL A 122 -25.49 30.27 3.64
C VAL A 122 -26.45 29.60 4.63
N LYS A 123 -26.79 28.33 4.37
CA LYS A 123 -27.60 27.51 5.28
C LYS A 123 -26.71 26.53 6.03
N LEU A 124 -26.87 26.49 7.35
CA LEU A 124 -26.06 25.68 8.26
C LEU A 124 -26.89 24.50 8.82
N PRO A 125 -26.39 23.25 8.75
CA PRO A 125 -27.07 22.10 9.33
C PRO A 125 -26.88 22.06 10.86
N ASN A 126 -27.80 21.40 11.56
CA ASN A 126 -27.74 21.18 13.02
C ASN A 126 -26.56 20.29 13.49
N THR A 127 -25.66 19.87 12.60
CA THR A 127 -24.36 19.27 12.96
C THR A 127 -23.30 20.33 13.27
N ILE A 128 -23.47 21.59 12.84
CA ILE A 128 -22.53 22.69 13.13
C ILE A 128 -22.64 23.10 14.59
N THR A 129 -21.56 22.96 15.36
CA THR A 129 -21.50 23.36 16.78
C THR A 129 -20.65 24.61 17.03
N THR A 130 -19.70 24.90 16.12
CA THR A 130 -18.70 25.96 16.30
C THR A 130 -18.56 26.80 15.03
N LEU A 131 -18.67 28.13 15.17
CA LEU A 131 -18.16 29.08 14.18
C LEU A 131 -16.76 29.52 14.60
N ALA A 132 -15.77 28.99 13.90
CA ALA A 132 -14.36 29.22 14.18
C ALA A 132 -13.80 30.43 13.41
N ASN A 133 -12.58 30.84 13.77
CA ASN A 133 -11.94 32.05 13.29
C ASN A 133 -11.95 32.14 11.75
N TYR A 134 -12.29 33.30 11.21
CA TYR A 134 -12.34 33.55 9.77
C TYR A 134 -13.41 32.72 8.99
N CYS A 135 -14.57 32.45 9.59
CA CYS A 135 -15.76 31.98 8.86
C CYS A 135 -16.28 33.03 7.83
N PHE A 136 -16.83 32.58 6.69
CA PHE A 136 -17.54 33.40 5.69
C PHE A 136 -16.74 34.52 4.97
N HIS A 137 -15.40 34.49 4.94
CA HIS A 137 -14.59 35.62 4.41
C HIS A 137 -15.01 36.14 3.03
N ARG A 138 -15.36 37.43 2.95
CA ARG A 138 -15.77 38.13 1.71
C ARG A 138 -17.06 37.63 1.07
N ALA A 139 -17.77 36.68 1.69
CA ALA A 139 -19.08 36.30 1.21
C ALA A 139 -20.01 37.52 1.23
N ASN A 140 -20.73 37.75 0.14
CA ASN A 140 -21.72 38.82 0.03
C ASN A 140 -23.08 38.40 0.61
N ILE A 141 -23.06 37.61 1.69
CA ILE A 141 -24.24 37.13 2.39
C ILE A 141 -25.08 38.31 2.88
N THR A 142 -26.40 38.22 2.73
CA THR A 142 -27.34 39.29 3.15
C THR A 142 -27.98 39.03 4.50
N SER A 143 -28.11 37.75 4.88
CA SER A 143 -28.62 37.28 6.16
C SER A 143 -27.87 36.00 6.56
N LEU A 144 -27.79 35.71 7.85
CA LEU A 144 -27.22 34.48 8.41
C LEU A 144 -28.10 34.00 9.57
N THR A 145 -28.52 32.74 9.55
CA THR A 145 -29.23 32.11 10.68
C THR A 145 -28.30 31.14 11.41
N LEU A 146 -28.15 31.32 12.73
CA LEU A 146 -27.38 30.43 13.59
C LEU A 146 -28.29 29.31 14.14
N PRO A 147 -28.02 28.02 13.84
CA PRO A 147 -28.85 26.93 14.34
C PRO A 147 -28.72 26.72 15.85
N ALA A 148 -29.72 26.06 16.44
CA ALA A 148 -29.78 25.78 17.87
C ALA A 148 -28.58 24.95 18.38
N SER A 149 -27.90 24.23 17.49
CA SER A 149 -26.68 23.46 17.74
C SER A 149 -25.42 24.30 18.01
N VAL A 150 -25.37 25.57 17.59
CA VAL A 150 -24.17 26.42 17.73
C VAL A 150 -23.98 26.85 19.18
N LYS A 151 -22.89 26.39 19.80
CA LYS A 151 -22.52 26.67 21.20
C LYS A 151 -21.34 27.61 21.32
N GLU A 152 -20.53 27.72 20.28
CA GLU A 152 -19.28 28.47 20.29
C GLU A 152 -19.12 29.33 19.03
N ILE A 153 -18.68 30.57 19.25
CA ILE A 153 -18.21 31.50 18.23
C ILE A 153 -16.83 31.96 18.70
N GLU A 154 -15.77 31.54 18.01
CA GLU A 154 -14.40 31.88 18.40
C GLU A 154 -14.17 33.41 18.29
N PRO A 155 -13.28 34.02 19.11
CA PRO A 155 -13.14 35.48 19.15
C PRO A 155 -12.78 36.16 17.82
N ARG A 156 -12.14 35.44 16.88
CA ARG A 156 -11.85 35.94 15.52
C ARG A 156 -12.78 35.35 14.44
N ALA A 157 -13.91 34.75 14.79
CA ALA A 157 -15.01 34.53 13.83
C ALA A 157 -15.62 35.89 13.42
N ASN A 158 -15.79 36.78 14.41
CA ASN A 158 -16.26 38.16 14.26
C ASN A 158 -15.51 38.99 13.22
N VAL A 159 -14.20 38.75 13.02
CA VAL A 159 -13.38 39.42 11.99
C VAL A 159 -14.16 39.46 10.67
N LEU A 160 -14.81 38.35 10.34
CA LEU A 160 -15.28 38.08 8.99
C LEU A 160 -16.79 38.06 8.82
N LEU A 161 -17.57 37.94 9.90
CA LEU A 161 -18.91 38.50 9.94
C LEU A 161 -18.84 40.03 9.66
N GLY A 162 -17.85 40.70 10.26
CA GLY A 162 -17.47 42.09 9.95
C GLY A 162 -16.82 42.31 8.57
N SER A 163 -16.60 41.26 7.78
CA SER A 163 -16.12 41.32 6.39
C SER A 163 -17.13 40.80 5.36
N CYS A 164 -18.41 40.71 5.73
CA CYS A 164 -19.52 40.42 4.82
C CYS A 164 -20.26 41.75 4.53
N PRO A 165 -19.84 42.56 3.55
CA PRO A 165 -20.27 43.97 3.41
C PRO A 165 -21.75 44.15 3.04
N LYS A 166 -22.47 43.05 2.74
CA LYS A 166 -23.92 43.04 2.47
C LYS A 166 -24.75 42.43 3.59
N LEU A 167 -24.13 41.90 4.66
CA LEU A 167 -24.81 41.21 5.75
C LEU A 167 -25.61 42.24 6.56
N LYS A 168 -26.94 42.13 6.53
CA LYS A 168 -27.85 43.12 7.13
C LYS A 168 -28.33 42.71 8.52
N GLU A 169 -28.42 41.42 8.76
CA GLU A 169 -28.99 40.82 9.96
C GLU A 169 -28.34 39.45 10.24
N ILE A 170 -28.17 39.13 11.51
CA ILE A 170 -27.88 37.77 11.99
C ILE A 170 -29.06 37.32 12.84
N LYS A 171 -29.65 36.18 12.50
CA LYS A 171 -30.75 35.50 13.19
C LYS A 171 -30.20 34.34 14.03
N VAL A 172 -30.94 33.96 15.06
CA VAL A 172 -30.62 32.81 15.93
C VAL A 172 -31.87 31.96 16.11
N GLU A 173 -31.77 30.65 15.95
CA GLU A 173 -32.90 29.73 16.15
C GLU A 173 -33.38 29.70 17.62
N SER A 174 -34.68 29.44 17.80
CA SER A 174 -35.29 29.28 19.12
C SER A 174 -34.65 28.10 19.87
N GLY A 175 -34.25 28.35 21.12
CA GLY A 175 -33.58 27.36 21.95
C GLY A 175 -32.05 27.34 21.86
N ASN A 176 -31.40 28.22 21.09
CA ASN A 176 -29.95 28.37 21.16
C ASN A 176 -29.52 28.83 22.59
N PRO A 177 -28.63 28.09 23.28
CA PRO A 177 -28.32 28.33 24.69
C PRO A 177 -27.26 29.42 24.92
N ALA A 178 -26.59 29.92 23.87
CA ALA A 178 -25.40 30.77 23.98
C ALA A 178 -25.59 32.18 23.40
N PHE A 179 -26.37 32.32 22.33
CA PHE A 179 -26.51 33.55 21.55
C PHE A 179 -27.96 34.02 21.43
N ILE A 180 -28.13 35.30 21.13
CA ILE A 180 -29.42 35.94 20.84
C ILE A 180 -29.23 37.01 19.74
N SER A 181 -30.28 37.26 18.96
CA SER A 181 -30.35 38.38 18.02
C SER A 181 -31.25 39.48 18.57
N ASP A 182 -30.77 40.72 18.52
CA ASP A 182 -31.50 41.93 18.92
C ASP A 182 -31.48 42.90 17.75
N GLY A 183 -32.63 43.14 17.12
CA GLY A 183 -32.73 43.95 15.88
C GLY A 183 -31.88 43.44 14.69
N GLY A 184 -31.43 42.18 14.70
CA GLY A 184 -30.48 41.63 13.73
C GLY A 184 -29.00 41.78 14.12
N VAL A 185 -28.70 42.43 15.25
CA VAL A 185 -27.35 42.50 15.86
C VAL A 185 -27.13 41.27 16.74
N LEU A 186 -25.94 40.68 16.67
CA LEU A 186 -25.62 39.45 17.41
C LEU A 186 -25.06 39.77 18.81
N TYR A 187 -25.64 39.12 19.82
CA TYR A 187 -25.25 39.21 21.23
C TYR A 187 -25.06 37.81 21.86
N THR A 188 -24.35 37.73 22.99
CA THR A 188 -24.50 36.58 23.90
C THR A 188 -25.83 36.65 24.64
N GLN A 189 -26.34 35.50 25.10
CA GLN A 189 -27.60 35.43 25.86
C GLN A 189 -27.67 36.45 27.00
N GLY A 190 -28.83 37.11 27.11
CA GLY A 190 -29.05 38.23 28.03
C GLY A 190 -28.29 39.53 27.69
N HIS A 191 -27.89 39.73 26.42
CA HIS A 191 -27.22 40.93 25.88
C HIS A 191 -25.89 41.32 26.55
N LYS A 192 -25.30 40.46 27.39
CA LYS A 192 -24.13 40.78 28.24
C LYS A 192 -22.88 41.20 27.45
N LYS A 193 -22.75 40.72 26.20
CA LYS A 193 -21.64 41.04 25.30
C LYS A 193 -22.15 41.24 23.88
N LEU A 194 -21.84 42.39 23.29
CA LEU A 194 -22.05 42.67 21.87
C LEU A 194 -21.03 41.88 21.05
N ILE A 195 -21.50 41.02 20.15
CA ILE A 195 -20.65 40.14 19.33
C ILE A 195 -20.43 40.74 17.95
N CYS A 196 -21.47 41.11 17.21
CA CYS A 196 -21.33 41.67 15.85
C CYS A 196 -22.51 42.55 15.44
N ILE A 197 -22.23 43.79 15.05
CA ILE A 197 -23.10 44.64 14.24
C ILE A 197 -22.85 44.29 12.75
N PRO A 198 -23.87 43.88 11.98
CA PRO A 198 -23.70 43.53 10.56
C PRO A 198 -23.32 44.73 9.68
N CYS A 199 -22.36 44.56 8.76
CA CYS A 199 -21.82 45.66 7.95
C CYS A 199 -22.81 46.26 6.93
N GLY A 200 -23.71 45.44 6.40
CA GLY A 200 -24.80 45.88 5.52
C GLY A 200 -26.07 46.33 6.26
N MET A 201 -26.06 46.41 7.59
CA MET A 201 -27.16 46.97 8.38
C MET A 201 -27.30 48.47 8.07
N ASP A 202 -28.54 48.91 7.83
CA ASP A 202 -28.81 50.30 7.44
C ASP A 202 -29.37 51.11 8.61
N PHE A 203 -28.60 52.11 9.04
CA PHE A 203 -28.94 53.05 10.12
C PHE A 203 -29.63 54.32 9.59
N SER A 204 -29.97 54.41 8.30
CA SER A 204 -30.66 55.59 7.74
C SER A 204 -31.97 55.90 8.48
N ALA A 205 -32.72 54.87 8.89
CA ALA A 205 -33.98 55.01 9.63
C ALA A 205 -33.81 55.63 11.04
N THR A 206 -32.61 55.55 11.65
CA THR A 206 -32.29 56.16 12.95
C THR A 206 -31.52 57.48 12.80
N GLY A 207 -31.41 58.03 11.59
CA GLY A 207 -30.59 59.21 11.31
C GLY A 207 -29.09 58.92 11.36
N GLY A 208 -28.68 57.69 11.03
CA GLY A 208 -27.30 57.22 11.05
C GLY A 208 -26.76 56.92 12.45
N LYS A 209 -27.65 56.60 13.41
CA LYS A 209 -27.29 56.39 14.82
C LYS A 209 -27.44 54.93 15.24
N TYR A 210 -26.51 54.42 16.05
CA TYR A 210 -26.71 53.16 16.78
C TYR A 210 -26.39 53.34 18.26
N GLU A 211 -27.29 52.87 19.12
CA GLU A 211 -27.13 52.80 20.57
C GLU A 211 -26.95 51.32 20.97
N ILE A 212 -25.91 51.05 21.75
CA ILE A 212 -25.61 49.70 22.22
C ILE A 212 -26.58 49.34 23.36
N ASN A 213 -27.16 48.13 23.33
CA ASN A 213 -28.14 47.67 24.32
C ASN A 213 -27.63 47.88 25.76
N ALA A 214 -28.43 48.51 26.63
CA ALA A 214 -28.04 48.95 27.98
C ALA A 214 -27.68 47.83 28.99
N ASN A 215 -27.82 46.56 28.60
CA ASN A 215 -27.31 45.42 29.38
C ASN A 215 -25.87 45.02 28.98
N THR A 216 -25.31 45.63 27.94
CA THR A 216 -24.00 45.29 27.39
C THR A 216 -22.89 45.70 28.36
N LYS A 217 -22.14 44.71 28.86
CA LYS A 217 -20.96 44.93 29.70
C LYS A 217 -19.66 44.99 28.91
N SER A 218 -19.59 44.27 27.79
CA SER A 218 -18.40 44.26 26.93
C SER A 218 -18.71 44.25 25.44
N ILE A 219 -17.83 44.87 24.65
CA ILE A 219 -17.86 44.86 23.19
C ILE A 219 -16.76 43.94 22.66
N ALA A 220 -17.09 43.05 21.73
CA ALA A 220 -16.13 42.13 21.15
C ALA A 220 -15.11 42.80 20.20
N ILE A 221 -14.01 42.07 20.03
CA ILE A 221 -13.09 42.16 18.90
C ILE A 221 -13.88 42.11 17.58
N TYR A 222 -13.64 43.09 16.69
CA TYR A 222 -14.37 43.37 15.44
C TYR A 222 -15.91 43.46 15.53
N ALA A 223 -16.48 43.84 16.68
CA ALA A 223 -17.94 43.95 16.76
C ALA A 223 -18.55 45.06 15.88
N ILE A 224 -17.75 46.00 15.36
CA ILE A 224 -18.21 47.17 14.59
C ILE A 224 -17.41 47.25 13.28
N GLY A 225 -18.05 46.89 12.17
CA GLY A 225 -17.42 46.82 10.85
C GLY A 225 -17.76 47.99 9.91
N THR A 226 -17.37 47.85 8.64
CA THR A 226 -17.60 48.83 7.57
C THR A 226 -19.09 49.02 7.30
N THR A 227 -19.69 50.01 7.93
CA THR A 227 -21.12 50.33 7.84
C THR A 227 -21.29 51.65 7.08
N SER A 228 -22.00 51.62 5.95
CA SER A 228 -22.06 52.77 5.04
C SER A 228 -22.96 53.92 5.53
N THR A 229 -23.88 53.65 6.46
CA THR A 229 -24.84 54.65 6.96
C THR A 229 -24.75 54.92 8.46
N LEU A 230 -23.90 54.19 9.21
CA LEU A 230 -23.61 54.52 10.61
C LEU A 230 -22.69 55.75 10.67
N GLN A 231 -23.23 56.87 11.12
CA GLN A 231 -22.49 58.14 11.29
C GLN A 231 -22.17 58.43 12.76
N LYS A 232 -22.97 57.89 13.69
CA LYS A 232 -22.80 58.09 15.14
C LYS A 232 -23.05 56.82 15.95
N LEU A 233 -22.12 56.49 16.84
CA LEU A 233 -22.24 55.40 17.82
C LEU A 233 -22.45 55.98 19.22
N ILE A 234 -23.38 55.41 19.99
CA ILE A 234 -23.67 55.78 21.38
C ILE A 234 -23.29 54.62 22.31
N ILE A 235 -22.41 54.90 23.28
CA ILE A 235 -21.89 53.93 24.25
C ILE A 235 -22.53 54.20 25.62
N PRO A 236 -23.39 53.31 26.14
CA PRO A 236 -24.14 53.54 27.39
C PRO A 236 -23.27 53.40 28.65
N ALA A 237 -23.82 53.81 29.80
CA ALA A 237 -23.20 53.65 31.11
C ALA A 237 -22.73 52.21 31.44
N SER A 238 -23.39 51.20 30.86
CA SER A 238 -23.17 49.79 31.17
C SER A 238 -21.87 49.21 30.62
N VAL A 239 -21.27 49.82 29.58
CA VAL A 239 -20.11 49.26 28.89
C VAL A 239 -18.84 49.49 29.71
N GLU A 240 -18.39 48.42 30.35
CA GLU A 240 -17.18 48.37 31.18
C GLU A 240 -15.93 48.11 30.33
N TYR A 241 -16.04 47.38 29.21
CA TYR A 241 -14.89 46.98 28.41
C TYR A 241 -15.13 47.00 26.89
N ILE A 242 -14.33 47.80 26.19
CA ILE A 242 -14.20 47.77 24.72
C ILE A 242 -12.92 47.03 24.37
N TYR A 243 -13.00 46.02 23.49
CA TYR A 243 -11.80 45.29 23.08
C TYR A 243 -10.90 46.16 22.19
N MET A 244 -9.78 46.62 22.73
CA MET A 244 -8.79 47.44 22.03
C MET A 244 -7.42 46.75 21.92
N GLY A 245 -7.40 45.41 21.87
CA GLY A 245 -6.16 44.62 21.76
C GLY A 245 -5.46 44.75 20.39
N SER A 246 -4.70 43.73 19.98
CA SER A 246 -3.97 43.71 18.69
C SER A 246 -4.85 43.86 17.46
N TRP A 247 -6.17 43.73 17.61
CA TRP A 247 -7.21 43.86 16.60
C TRP A 247 -8.48 44.43 17.27
N PRO A 248 -8.62 45.76 17.39
CA PRO A 248 -9.70 46.41 18.14
C PRO A 248 -11.10 46.18 17.57
N THR A 249 -12.12 46.53 18.36
CA THR A 249 -13.54 46.60 17.97
C THR A 249 -13.79 47.31 16.65
N PHE A 250 -13.02 48.37 16.34
CA PHE A 250 -13.18 49.24 15.15
C PHE A 250 -12.26 48.89 13.97
N SER A 251 -11.56 47.75 13.99
CA SER A 251 -10.49 47.45 13.02
C SER A 251 -10.90 47.37 11.53
N TYR A 252 -12.21 47.38 11.22
CA TYR A 252 -12.73 47.28 9.85
C TYR A 252 -13.10 48.60 9.19
N HIS A 253 -12.67 49.74 9.74
CA HIS A 253 -12.98 51.07 9.21
C HIS A 253 -14.48 51.32 9.05
N PRO A 254 -15.19 51.76 10.09
CA PRO A 254 -16.49 52.38 9.91
C PRO A 254 -16.31 53.74 9.19
N GLU A 255 -16.07 53.72 7.87
CA GLU A 255 -15.69 54.90 7.05
C GLU A 255 -16.74 56.03 7.04
N SER A 256 -17.99 55.73 7.42
CA SER A 256 -19.05 56.74 7.58
C SER A 256 -19.16 57.28 9.01
N LEU A 257 -18.55 56.63 10.02
CA LEU A 257 -18.62 57.03 11.42
C LEU A 257 -17.81 58.31 11.63
N LYS A 258 -18.51 59.38 12.02
CA LYS A 258 -17.93 60.72 12.25
C LYS A 258 -17.77 61.03 13.74
N GLU A 259 -18.61 60.40 14.57
CA GLU A 259 -18.79 60.74 15.97
C GLU A 259 -19.02 59.48 16.83
N ILE A 260 -18.37 59.41 17.98
CA ILE A 260 -18.73 58.51 19.08
C ILE A 260 -19.17 59.39 20.25
N GLU A 261 -20.36 59.11 20.78
CA GLU A 261 -20.89 59.65 22.03
C GLU A 261 -20.76 58.60 23.13
N VAL A 262 -20.41 59.04 24.33
CA VAL A 262 -20.36 58.19 25.53
C VAL A 262 -21.23 58.82 26.61
N ASP A 263 -22.08 57.99 27.22
CA ASP A 263 -22.88 58.35 28.39
C ASP A 263 -22.03 59.03 29.47
N GLY A 264 -22.47 60.18 29.96
CA GLY A 264 -21.75 60.96 30.98
C GLY A 264 -21.48 60.19 32.26
N SER A 265 -22.29 59.18 32.58
CA SER A 265 -22.15 58.28 33.73
C SER A 265 -21.31 57.02 33.48
N ASN A 266 -20.89 56.74 32.23
CA ASN A 266 -19.99 55.60 31.95
C ASN A 266 -18.69 55.75 32.76
N PRO A 267 -18.22 54.70 33.49
CA PRO A 267 -17.09 54.84 34.40
C PRO A 267 -15.72 54.91 33.71
N ASN A 268 -15.60 54.37 32.49
CA ASN A 268 -14.29 54.02 31.91
C ASN A 268 -13.93 54.85 30.67
N TYR A 269 -14.92 55.45 29.98
CA TYR A 269 -14.75 56.15 28.71
C TYR A 269 -15.40 57.54 28.71
N CYS A 270 -14.98 58.39 27.78
CA CYS A 270 -15.68 59.63 27.42
C CYS A 270 -15.41 60.04 25.97
N SER A 271 -16.21 60.95 25.42
CA SER A 271 -16.04 61.51 24.08
C SER A 271 -15.67 63.00 24.12
N VAL A 272 -14.76 63.45 23.24
CA VAL A 272 -14.48 64.87 22.98
C VAL A 272 -14.49 65.08 21.47
N ASP A 273 -15.31 66.01 20.98
CA ASP A 273 -15.54 66.29 19.55
C ASP A 273 -15.80 65.02 18.70
N GLY A 274 -16.49 64.03 19.28
CA GLY A 274 -16.78 62.74 18.65
C GLY A 274 -15.62 61.74 18.60
N VAL A 275 -14.43 62.09 19.12
CA VAL A 275 -13.30 61.17 19.28
C VAL A 275 -13.39 60.48 20.64
N LEU A 276 -13.06 59.18 20.71
CA LEU A 276 -13.20 58.36 21.91
C LEU A 276 -11.93 58.40 22.77
N TYR A 277 -12.10 58.64 24.07
CA TYR A 277 -11.05 58.70 25.09
C TYR A 277 -11.39 57.78 26.28
N ASN A 278 -10.40 57.47 27.12
CA ASN A 278 -10.66 56.96 28.47
C ASN A 278 -11.23 58.09 29.36
N LYS A 279 -11.82 57.75 30.51
CA LYS A 279 -12.60 58.71 31.34
C LYS A 279 -11.84 59.96 31.77
N ASP A 280 -10.53 59.86 32.03
CA ASP A 280 -9.68 60.99 32.44
C ASP A 280 -9.06 61.79 31.26
N LYS A 281 -9.30 61.36 30.02
CA LYS A 281 -8.74 61.89 28.77
C LYS A 281 -7.21 61.79 28.60
N SER A 282 -6.51 61.03 29.44
CA SER A 282 -5.07 60.77 29.25
C SER A 282 -4.74 59.84 28.08
N GLN A 283 -5.73 59.13 27.53
CA GLN A 283 -5.57 58.19 26.41
C GLN A 283 -6.60 58.42 25.31
N LEU A 284 -6.14 58.61 24.07
CA LEU A 284 -7.00 58.60 22.88
C LEU A 284 -7.19 57.15 22.43
N ILE A 285 -8.43 56.67 22.46
CA ILE A 285 -8.79 55.27 22.20
C ILE A 285 -8.94 55.03 20.69
N TYR A 286 -9.81 55.80 20.05
CA TYR A 286 -10.17 55.65 18.65
C TYR A 286 -10.59 56.98 18.01
N TYR A 287 -10.05 57.27 16.83
CA TYR A 287 -10.43 58.40 15.98
C TYR A 287 -11.36 57.89 14.85
N PRO A 288 -12.61 58.38 14.72
CA PRO A 288 -13.51 57.92 13.68
C PRO A 288 -12.98 58.24 12.28
N SER A 289 -12.77 57.23 11.43
CA SER A 289 -12.15 57.42 10.10
C SER A 289 -13.04 58.22 9.14
N GLY A 290 -14.36 58.26 9.37
CA GLY A 290 -15.32 59.11 8.66
C GLY A 290 -15.42 60.55 9.16
N LYS A 291 -14.65 60.95 10.19
CA LYS A 291 -14.63 62.33 10.69
C LYS A 291 -14.18 63.30 9.59
N GLU A 292 -14.68 64.52 9.66
CA GLU A 292 -14.43 65.57 8.67
C GLU A 292 -13.34 66.52 9.19
N GLY A 293 -12.27 66.67 8.41
CA GLY A 293 -11.08 67.45 8.74
C GLY A 293 -9.83 66.91 8.03
N ALA A 294 -9.03 67.81 7.46
CA ALA A 294 -7.76 67.45 6.80
C ALA A 294 -6.58 67.37 7.80
N THR A 295 -6.73 67.99 8.96
CA THR A 295 -5.71 68.06 10.00
C THR A 295 -6.31 67.63 11.34
N PHE A 296 -5.48 67.12 12.26
CA PHE A 296 -5.88 66.84 13.63
C PHE A 296 -4.79 67.25 14.61
N LYS A 297 -5.16 67.98 15.66
CA LYS A 297 -4.31 68.22 16.82
C LYS A 297 -4.84 67.39 17.99
N VAL A 298 -3.96 66.63 18.64
CA VAL A 298 -4.32 65.89 19.85
C VAL A 298 -4.60 66.90 21.00
N PRO A 299 -5.75 66.81 21.70
CA PRO A 299 -6.06 67.72 22.81
C PRO A 299 -5.05 67.73 23.96
N ASP A 300 -5.03 68.81 24.72
CA ASP A 300 -4.17 68.93 25.90
C ASP A 300 -4.56 67.92 27.00
N GLY A 301 -3.56 67.45 27.75
CA GLY A 301 -3.72 66.40 28.77
C GLY A 301 -3.66 64.97 28.22
N VAL A 302 -3.86 64.74 26.92
CA VAL A 302 -3.70 63.41 26.31
C VAL A 302 -2.21 63.03 26.29
N LYS A 303 -1.87 61.95 26.99
CA LYS A 303 -0.49 61.46 27.13
C LYS A 303 -0.14 60.28 26.24
N SER A 304 -1.14 59.54 25.74
CA SER A 304 -0.88 58.42 24.84
C SER A 304 -1.99 58.18 23.82
N ILE A 305 -1.59 57.53 22.73
CA ILE A 305 -2.46 56.90 21.73
C ILE A 305 -2.11 55.40 21.81
N PRO A 306 -2.50 54.67 22.87
CA PRO A 306 -1.82 53.42 23.25
C PRO A 306 -2.26 52.20 22.44
N TYR A 307 -3.35 52.30 21.67
CA TYR A 307 -4.03 51.14 21.09
C TYR A 307 -3.73 50.90 19.61
N GLY A 308 -4.06 49.67 19.19
CA GLY A 308 -4.03 49.27 17.79
C GLY A 308 -4.92 50.16 16.95
N TYR A 309 -4.45 50.54 15.76
CA TYR A 309 -5.32 51.04 14.69
C TYR A 309 -6.16 52.31 15.02
N THR A 310 -5.74 53.11 16.01
CA THR A 310 -6.49 54.29 16.49
C THR A 310 -6.87 55.30 15.40
N PHE A 311 -6.00 55.53 14.40
CA PHE A 311 -6.25 56.39 13.23
C PHE A 311 -6.32 55.59 11.91
N TYR A 312 -6.57 54.28 11.97
CA TYR A 312 -6.36 53.36 10.85
C TYR A 312 -7.20 53.72 9.61
N CYS A 313 -6.49 54.05 8.53
CA CYS A 313 -7.06 54.57 7.29
C CYS A 313 -7.98 55.79 7.50
N ALA A 314 -7.58 56.72 8.37
CA ALA A 314 -8.09 58.09 8.35
C ALA A 314 -7.58 58.83 7.10
N TYR A 315 -7.98 58.36 5.90
CA TYR A 315 -7.47 58.82 4.60
C TYR A 315 -7.66 60.32 4.33
N ARG A 316 -8.54 60.98 5.09
CA ARG A 316 -8.78 62.43 5.01
C ARG A 316 -7.67 63.25 5.67
N LEU A 317 -6.92 62.68 6.62
CA LEU A 317 -5.81 63.36 7.28
C LEU A 317 -4.60 63.48 6.34
N THR A 318 -4.13 64.71 6.16
CA THR A 318 -2.87 65.05 5.48
C THR A 318 -1.78 65.48 6.48
N SER A 319 -2.15 65.88 7.71
CA SER A 319 -1.21 66.11 8.80
C SER A 319 -1.80 65.83 10.19
N ILE A 320 -0.92 65.61 11.17
CA ILE A 320 -1.26 65.46 12.59
C ILE A 320 -0.28 66.25 13.47
N ASP A 321 -0.79 66.90 14.52
CA ASP A 321 0.00 67.44 15.63
C ASP A 321 -0.23 66.54 16.87
N PHE A 322 0.82 65.84 17.28
CA PHE A 322 0.82 64.97 18.46
C PHE A 322 0.79 65.73 19.80
N ASN A 323 1.07 67.04 19.81
CA ASN A 323 1.02 67.90 20.99
C ASN A 323 1.79 67.30 22.20
N GLN A 324 1.07 66.92 23.26
CA GLN A 324 1.64 66.40 24.51
C GLN A 324 1.79 64.86 24.57
N VAL A 325 1.53 64.15 23.46
CA VAL A 325 1.58 62.67 23.43
C VAL A 325 3.01 62.15 23.63
N GLU A 326 3.16 61.33 24.66
CA GLU A 326 4.42 60.70 25.03
C GLU A 326 4.61 59.32 24.36
N LYS A 327 3.50 58.63 24.02
CA LYS A 327 3.51 57.22 23.61
C LYS A 327 2.50 56.91 22.51
N LEU A 328 2.96 56.30 21.42
CA LEU A 328 2.17 55.74 20.32
C LEU A 328 2.13 54.21 20.40
N GLY A 329 0.95 53.64 20.19
CA GLY A 329 0.68 52.21 20.14
C GLY A 329 1.14 51.53 18.85
N ASN A 330 1.03 50.20 18.83
CA ASN A 330 1.29 49.41 17.62
C ASN A 330 0.27 49.77 16.53
N TYR A 331 0.66 49.88 15.26
CA TYR A 331 -0.25 50.16 14.13
C TYR A 331 -1.14 51.41 14.23
N CYS A 332 -0.89 52.34 15.18
CA CYS A 332 -1.85 53.39 15.52
C CYS A 332 -2.15 54.38 14.38
N MET A 333 -1.23 54.56 13.43
CA MET A 333 -1.37 55.38 12.21
C MET A 333 -1.06 54.59 10.93
N ALA A 334 -1.15 53.26 10.97
CA ALA A 334 -0.97 52.45 9.77
C ALA A 334 -1.97 52.86 8.69
N GLY A 335 -1.59 52.78 7.42
CA GLY A 335 -2.50 53.05 6.30
C GLY A 335 -2.98 54.50 6.13
N CYS A 336 -2.45 55.48 6.89
CA CYS A 336 -2.73 56.92 6.68
C CYS A 336 -2.06 57.43 5.39
N HIS A 337 -2.54 56.98 4.23
CA HIS A 337 -1.85 57.09 2.94
C HIS A 337 -1.57 58.53 2.47
N ASN A 338 -2.34 59.53 2.91
CA ASN A 338 -2.27 60.91 2.41
C ASN A 338 -1.40 61.85 3.28
N ILE A 339 -0.79 61.35 4.35
CA ILE A 339 0.20 62.11 5.13
C ILE A 339 1.57 61.96 4.46
N SER A 340 2.16 63.09 4.05
CA SER A 340 3.44 63.14 3.32
C SER A 340 4.68 63.26 4.21
N GLU A 341 4.53 63.84 5.40
CA GLU A 341 5.59 63.97 6.41
C GLU A 341 5.02 63.79 7.83
N ILE A 342 5.82 63.23 8.74
CA ILE A 342 5.49 63.14 10.17
C ILE A 342 6.55 63.88 10.98
N THR A 343 6.10 64.79 11.85
CA THR A 343 6.96 65.38 12.90
C THR A 343 6.87 64.54 14.17
N ILE A 344 8.03 64.12 14.70
CA ILE A 344 8.19 63.44 15.99
C ILE A 344 8.56 64.52 17.02
N PRO A 345 7.65 64.95 17.90
CA PRO A 345 7.92 66.04 18.84
C PRO A 345 8.84 65.62 19.98
N SER A 346 9.40 66.58 20.71
CA SER A 346 10.27 66.30 21.87
C SER A 346 9.57 65.51 23.00
N SER A 347 8.24 65.63 23.10
CA SER A 347 7.36 64.86 24.00
C SER A 347 7.29 63.36 23.67
N LEU A 348 7.38 62.99 22.39
CA LEU A 348 7.15 61.61 21.94
C LEU A 348 8.36 60.71 22.22
N THR A 349 8.26 59.88 23.26
CA THR A 349 9.34 59.02 23.77
C THR A 349 9.14 57.52 23.49
N SER A 350 7.95 57.09 23.06
CA SER A 350 7.68 55.69 22.72
C SER A 350 6.84 55.54 21.45
N ILE A 351 7.32 54.74 20.49
CA ILE A 351 6.67 54.47 19.20
C ILE A 351 6.50 52.96 19.05
N GLY A 352 5.25 52.52 18.90
CA GLY A 352 4.87 51.11 18.84
C GLY A 352 5.21 50.39 17.53
N ARG A 353 5.08 49.06 17.57
CA ARG A 353 5.32 48.13 16.47
C ARG A 353 4.49 48.51 15.24
N GLY A 354 5.16 48.86 14.14
CA GLY A 354 4.50 49.19 12.87
C GLY A 354 3.56 50.42 12.92
N ALA A 355 3.79 51.36 13.85
CA ALA A 355 2.92 52.53 14.05
C ALA A 355 2.61 53.31 12.76
N PHE A 356 3.57 53.37 11.83
CA PHE A 356 3.51 54.09 10.54
C PHE A 356 3.52 53.15 9.32
N ALA A 357 3.12 51.88 9.48
CA ALA A 357 3.19 50.88 8.41
C ALA A 357 2.29 51.24 7.20
N SER A 358 2.77 50.94 6.00
CA SER A 358 2.05 51.15 4.72
C SER A 358 1.58 52.60 4.48
N MET A 359 2.28 53.61 5.01
CA MET A 359 2.00 55.03 4.73
C MET A 359 2.53 55.44 3.34
N LYS A 360 1.81 55.04 2.29
CA LYS A 360 2.24 55.14 0.88
C LYS A 360 2.59 56.55 0.37
N GLY A 361 2.12 57.61 0.99
CA GLY A 361 2.49 59.00 0.67
C GLY A 361 3.67 59.55 1.49
N LEU A 362 4.06 58.89 2.59
CA LEU A 362 5.04 59.40 3.56
C LEU A 362 6.45 59.33 2.99
N THR A 363 7.08 60.48 2.72
CA THR A 363 8.43 60.57 2.12
C THR A 363 9.55 60.82 3.12
N LYS A 364 9.24 61.34 4.32
CA LYS A 364 10.23 61.63 5.38
C LYS A 364 9.62 61.68 6.79
N TYR A 365 10.45 61.39 7.79
CA TYR A 365 10.23 61.72 9.19
C TYR A 365 11.09 62.92 9.60
N ILE A 366 10.54 63.81 10.42
CA ILE A 366 11.21 64.99 10.96
C ILE A 366 11.25 64.86 12.48
N VAL A 367 12.42 64.64 13.09
CA VAL A 367 12.53 64.58 14.55
C VAL A 367 12.89 65.95 15.11
N GLN A 368 12.10 66.46 16.06
CA GLN A 368 12.34 67.77 16.67
C GLN A 368 13.69 67.81 17.42
N PRO A 369 14.42 68.93 17.37
CA PRO A 369 15.55 69.19 18.26
C PRO A 369 15.17 68.96 19.72
N GLY A 370 16.02 68.25 20.46
CA GLY A 370 15.77 67.93 21.87
C GLY A 370 14.90 66.68 22.13
N ASN A 371 14.34 65.98 21.13
CA ASN A 371 13.74 64.67 21.38
C ASN A 371 14.79 63.71 21.99
N PRO A 372 14.51 63.00 23.10
CA PRO A 372 15.51 62.21 23.80
C PRO A 372 15.79 60.84 23.18
N ASN A 373 14.80 60.24 22.48
CA ASN A 373 14.80 58.82 22.14
C ASN A 373 14.96 58.53 20.64
N TYR A 374 14.76 59.53 19.78
CA TYR A 374 14.70 59.38 18.32
C TYR A 374 15.64 60.33 17.58
N SER A 375 15.94 59.98 16.33
CA SER A 375 16.62 60.83 15.35
C SER A 375 16.18 60.47 13.93
N SER A 376 16.41 61.36 12.97
CA SER A 376 16.34 61.04 11.55
C SER A 376 17.70 61.30 10.87
N ASP A 377 17.89 60.74 9.67
CA ASP A 377 18.99 61.12 8.77
C ASP A 377 18.56 62.18 7.74
N GLU A 378 19.52 62.62 6.93
CA GLU A 378 19.32 63.50 5.76
C GLU A 378 18.32 62.90 4.75
N ASP A 379 18.20 61.59 4.77
CA ASP A 379 17.40 60.71 3.91
C ASP A 379 15.96 60.53 4.45
N GLY A 380 15.62 61.20 5.55
CA GLY A 380 14.29 61.22 6.17
C GLY A 380 13.87 59.90 6.85
N VAL A 381 14.79 58.96 7.10
CA VAL A 381 14.52 57.67 7.75
C VAL A 381 14.51 57.83 9.28
N LEU A 382 13.60 57.12 9.97
CA LEU A 382 13.45 57.22 11.42
C LEU A 382 14.29 56.18 12.17
N PHE A 383 15.08 56.64 13.13
CA PHE A 383 15.92 55.84 14.01
C PHE A 383 15.66 56.15 15.49
N ASN A 384 16.24 55.33 16.37
CA ASN A 384 16.54 55.76 17.75
C ASN A 384 17.62 56.85 17.79
N LYS A 385 17.87 57.42 18.98
CA LYS A 385 18.69 58.62 19.18
C LYS A 385 20.14 58.49 18.70
N ASP A 386 20.71 57.31 18.91
CA ASP A 386 22.09 56.90 18.62
C ASP A 386 22.25 56.21 17.25
N LYS A 387 21.16 56.07 16.48
CA LYS A 387 21.12 55.40 15.17
C LYS A 387 21.57 53.93 15.17
N THR A 388 21.40 53.24 16.30
CA THR A 388 21.66 51.79 16.42
C THR A 388 20.45 50.91 16.05
N LYS A 389 19.27 51.51 15.89
CA LYS A 389 18.03 50.86 15.45
C LYS A 389 17.31 51.68 14.40
N LEU A 390 17.10 51.10 13.22
CA LEU A 390 16.22 51.67 12.19
C LEU A 390 14.78 51.30 12.53
N ILE A 391 13.94 52.30 12.80
CA ILE A 391 12.58 52.13 13.31
C ILE A 391 11.59 52.02 12.15
N ALA A 392 11.64 52.96 11.21
CA ALA A 392 10.77 52.99 10.04
C ALA A 392 11.42 53.74 8.87
N TYR A 393 11.33 53.15 7.69
CA TYR A 393 11.63 53.77 6.40
C TYR A 393 10.35 54.45 5.86
N PRO A 394 10.44 55.66 5.28
CA PRO A 394 9.28 56.36 4.73
C PRO A 394 8.87 55.75 3.37
N THR A 395 7.80 54.96 3.37
CA THR A 395 7.39 54.08 2.26
C THR A 395 6.96 54.81 0.97
N GLY A 396 6.72 56.12 1.03
CA GLY A 396 6.42 56.95 -0.13
C GLY A 396 7.63 57.28 -1.01
N ARG A 397 8.87 57.07 -0.51
CA ARG A 397 10.11 57.25 -1.29
C ARG A 397 10.14 56.46 -2.60
N VAL A 398 11.00 56.89 -3.52
CA VAL A 398 11.04 56.47 -4.93
C VAL A 398 12.35 55.79 -5.31
N GLU A 399 13.33 55.85 -4.42
CA GLU A 399 14.66 55.28 -4.54
C GLU A 399 14.60 53.74 -4.49
N LYS A 400 15.37 53.10 -5.36
CA LYS A 400 15.37 51.63 -5.57
C LYS A 400 16.44 50.89 -4.75
N GLU A 401 17.37 51.62 -4.15
CA GLU A 401 18.45 51.08 -3.32
C GLU A 401 18.54 51.89 -2.02
N TYR A 402 18.72 51.21 -0.89
CA TYR A 402 19.00 51.84 0.39
C TYR A 402 20.17 51.12 1.08
N LYS A 403 21.14 51.90 1.57
CA LYS A 403 22.30 51.41 2.30
C LYS A 403 22.07 51.64 3.78
N ILE A 404 21.80 50.56 4.51
CA ILE A 404 21.61 50.61 5.96
C ILE A 404 22.92 51.10 6.62
N PRO A 405 22.89 52.18 7.44
CA PRO A 405 24.10 52.70 8.07
C PRO A 405 24.78 51.67 8.98
N SER A 406 26.12 51.70 9.02
CA SER A 406 26.92 50.74 9.79
C SER A 406 26.78 50.83 11.32
N SER A 407 26.15 51.91 11.82
CA SER A 407 25.73 52.03 13.22
C SER A 407 24.56 51.11 13.58
N VAL A 408 23.73 50.73 12.60
CA VAL A 408 22.50 49.97 12.83
C VAL A 408 22.83 48.52 13.21
N THR A 409 22.20 48.05 14.28
CA THR A 409 22.27 46.67 14.78
C THR A 409 20.90 45.99 14.85
N GLU A 410 19.80 46.74 14.88
CA GLU A 410 18.44 46.22 14.80
C GLU A 410 17.61 46.91 13.72
N ILE A 411 16.81 46.14 12.98
CA ILE A 411 15.79 46.65 12.06
C ILE A 411 14.40 46.40 12.65
N GLY A 412 13.59 47.45 12.75
CA GLY A 412 12.24 47.40 13.30
C GLY A 412 11.28 46.45 12.57
N THR A 413 10.21 46.06 13.27
CA THR A 413 9.09 45.35 12.61
C THR A 413 8.51 46.23 11.50
N GLN A 414 8.32 45.66 10.31
CA GLN A 414 7.70 46.32 9.17
C GLN A 414 8.39 47.64 8.77
N ALA A 415 9.66 47.81 9.14
CA ALA A 415 10.40 49.05 8.92
C ALA A 415 10.48 49.41 7.42
N PHE A 416 10.54 48.42 6.53
CA PHE A 416 10.50 48.60 5.07
C PHE A 416 9.25 47.95 4.43
N MET A 417 8.17 47.71 5.17
CA MET A 417 6.96 47.09 4.60
C MET A 417 6.39 47.92 3.44
N ASP A 418 6.12 47.30 2.30
CA ASP A 418 5.69 47.95 1.04
C ASP A 418 6.71 48.95 0.43
N ALA A 419 7.96 49.00 0.92
CA ALA A 419 8.98 49.89 0.37
C ALA A 419 9.45 49.45 -1.04
N LYS A 420 9.66 50.41 -1.93
CA LYS A 420 9.97 50.19 -3.37
C LYS A 420 11.43 49.78 -3.64
N ILE A 421 12.12 49.23 -2.63
CA ILE A 421 13.52 48.83 -2.71
C ILE A 421 13.67 47.56 -3.56
N GLU A 422 14.50 47.64 -4.59
CA GLU A 422 14.88 46.56 -5.51
C GLU A 422 16.26 45.97 -5.18
N LYS A 423 17.11 46.73 -4.48
CA LYS A 423 18.47 46.33 -4.08
C LYS A 423 18.80 46.73 -2.63
N MET A 424 19.22 45.77 -1.83
CA MET A 424 19.69 45.96 -0.45
C MET A 424 20.60 44.81 -0.04
N THR A 425 21.65 45.10 0.73
CA THR A 425 22.45 44.11 1.47
C THR A 425 22.15 44.25 2.95
N ILE A 426 22.06 43.15 3.69
CA ILE A 426 21.87 43.19 5.16
C ILE A 426 23.25 43.19 5.84
N PRO A 427 23.66 44.27 6.56
CA PRO A 427 25.02 44.37 7.06
C PRO A 427 25.37 43.38 8.18
N ALA A 428 26.66 43.04 8.31
CA ALA A 428 27.17 42.12 9.35
C ALA A 428 26.98 42.66 10.79
N GLY A 429 26.73 43.97 10.93
CA GLY A 429 26.36 44.61 12.19
C GLY A 429 25.01 44.16 12.75
N ILE A 430 24.07 43.72 11.90
CA ILE A 430 22.69 43.42 12.28
C ILE A 430 22.61 42.15 13.13
N THR A 431 22.07 42.29 14.34
CA THR A 431 21.80 41.20 15.29
C THR A 431 20.34 40.75 15.27
N SER A 432 19.41 41.65 14.90
CA SER A 432 17.97 41.43 14.99
C SER A 432 17.21 42.02 13.79
N LEU A 433 16.28 41.22 13.24
CA LEU A 433 15.33 41.63 12.21
C LEU A 433 13.91 41.49 12.75
N GLY A 434 13.15 42.59 12.73
CA GLY A 434 11.76 42.61 13.13
C GLY A 434 10.86 41.73 12.26
N VAL A 435 9.70 41.38 12.83
CA VAL A 435 8.66 40.64 12.12
C VAL A 435 8.22 41.44 10.89
N GLU A 436 8.11 40.80 9.73
CA GLU A 436 7.69 41.43 8.46
C GLU A 436 8.53 42.67 8.06
N ALA A 437 9.78 42.81 8.56
CA ALA A 437 10.66 43.97 8.31
C ALA A 437 10.80 44.33 6.82
N PHE A 438 10.79 43.34 5.94
CA PHE A 438 10.93 43.45 4.48
C PHE A 438 9.72 42.86 3.74
N ARG A 439 8.51 42.94 4.32
CA ARG A 439 7.28 42.45 3.67
C ARG A 439 6.99 43.23 2.37
N ALA A 440 6.67 42.49 1.31
CA ALA A 440 6.24 42.99 0.00
C ALA A 440 7.24 43.94 -0.73
N ILE A 441 8.53 43.91 -0.38
CA ILE A 441 9.54 44.71 -1.09
C ILE A 441 10.02 44.03 -2.39
N LEU A 442 10.64 44.80 -3.27
CA LEU A 442 10.89 44.43 -4.67
C LEU A 442 12.27 43.77 -4.91
N LEU A 443 12.92 43.24 -3.87
CA LEU A 443 14.23 42.58 -3.98
C LEU A 443 14.19 41.38 -4.92
N GLU A 444 15.17 41.30 -5.83
CA GLU A 444 15.39 40.11 -6.69
C GLU A 444 16.21 39.01 -6.00
N THR A 445 17.08 39.41 -5.06
CA THR A 445 17.91 38.51 -4.24
C THR A 445 18.02 39.03 -2.80
N VAL A 446 18.26 38.13 -1.84
CA VAL A 446 18.59 38.47 -0.45
C VAL A 446 19.99 37.97 -0.13
N VAL A 447 20.85 38.90 0.32
CA VAL A 447 22.24 38.64 0.71
C VAL A 447 22.50 39.27 2.08
N PHE A 448 23.14 38.48 2.95
CA PHE A 448 23.66 38.92 4.25
C PHE A 448 25.18 39.03 4.17
N GLU A 449 25.76 40.08 4.73
CA GLU A 449 27.21 40.15 4.93
C GLU A 449 27.64 39.16 6.01
N GLU A 450 28.80 38.53 5.79
CA GLU A 450 29.44 37.61 6.73
C GLU A 450 30.66 38.26 7.39
N PRO A 451 30.94 38.02 8.69
CA PRO A 451 30.23 37.12 9.60
C PRO A 451 28.93 37.74 10.14
N SER A 452 27.79 37.14 9.78
CA SER A 452 26.48 37.62 10.21
C SER A 452 26.21 37.28 11.67
N LYS A 453 25.36 38.08 12.33
CA LYS A 453 24.91 37.85 13.71
C LYS A 453 23.46 37.38 13.80
N ILE A 454 22.77 37.25 12.67
CA ILE A 454 21.35 36.87 12.61
C ILE A 454 21.22 35.37 12.89
N THR A 455 20.60 35.03 14.02
CA THR A 455 20.39 33.64 14.44
C THR A 455 18.98 33.11 14.13
N GLU A 456 18.02 33.97 13.80
CA GLU A 456 16.64 33.56 13.51
C GLU A 456 16.00 34.41 12.40
N LEU A 457 15.32 33.75 11.47
CA LEU A 457 14.46 34.36 10.44
C LEU A 457 13.02 33.87 10.65
N ARG A 458 12.44 34.14 11.83
CA ARG A 458 11.17 33.53 12.23
C ARG A 458 9.91 34.21 11.67
N GLY A 459 9.82 35.53 11.81
CA GLY A 459 8.57 36.25 11.65
C GLY A 459 8.36 36.83 10.25
N ARG A 460 8.07 35.99 9.24
CA ARG A 460 7.56 36.45 7.93
C ARG A 460 8.42 37.57 7.28
N THR A 461 9.73 37.51 7.50
CA THR A 461 10.66 38.63 7.29
C THR A 461 10.65 39.20 5.88
N PHE A 462 10.54 38.34 4.86
CA PHE A 462 10.46 38.65 3.42
C PHE A 462 9.13 38.14 2.82
N LEU A 463 8.02 38.22 3.57
CA LEU A 463 6.70 37.76 3.13
C LEU A 463 6.26 38.48 1.85
N TRP A 464 5.82 37.71 0.84
CA TRP A 464 5.25 38.21 -0.41
C TRP A 464 6.17 39.15 -1.22
N CYS A 465 7.50 39.01 -1.15
CA CYS A 465 8.42 39.75 -2.03
C CYS A 465 8.27 39.27 -3.49
N PRO A 466 7.63 40.03 -4.41
CA PRO A 466 7.09 39.50 -5.65
C PRO A 466 8.13 39.33 -6.77
N ARG A 467 9.40 39.65 -6.48
CA ARG A 467 10.55 39.50 -7.39
C ARG A 467 11.64 38.58 -6.85
N LEU A 468 11.54 38.09 -5.62
CA LEU A 468 12.63 37.37 -4.98
C LEU A 468 12.85 36.01 -5.64
N THR A 469 13.96 35.86 -6.37
CA THR A 469 14.30 34.63 -7.11
C THR A 469 15.28 33.73 -6.37
N THR A 470 16.18 34.30 -5.58
CA THR A 470 17.27 33.57 -4.88
C THR A 470 17.50 34.13 -3.49
N ALA A 471 17.62 33.25 -2.49
CA ALA A 471 18.00 33.61 -1.13
C ALA A 471 19.19 32.76 -0.66
N THR A 472 20.23 33.42 -0.14
CA THR A 472 21.33 32.74 0.57
C THR A 472 21.16 33.01 2.06
N LEU A 473 21.09 31.95 2.88
CA LEU A 473 20.92 32.07 4.33
C LEU A 473 22.26 32.44 4.99
N PRO A 474 22.27 33.22 6.10
CA PRO A 474 23.52 33.52 6.80
C PRO A 474 24.02 32.29 7.57
N LYS A 475 25.34 32.12 7.67
CA LYS A 475 25.99 30.99 8.36
C LYS A 475 25.56 30.89 9.83
N SER A 476 25.30 32.02 10.48
CA SER A 476 24.85 32.14 11.87
C SER A 476 23.41 31.69 12.13
N LEU A 477 22.59 31.53 11.10
CA LEU A 477 21.16 31.20 11.22
C LEU A 477 20.98 29.86 11.94
N LYS A 478 20.14 29.83 12.99
CA LYS A 478 19.74 28.62 13.72
C LYS A 478 18.31 28.18 13.47
N THR A 479 17.38 29.12 13.28
CA THR A 479 15.98 28.81 12.91
C THR A 479 15.52 29.57 11.68
N LEU A 480 15.08 28.83 10.66
CA LEU A 480 14.32 29.37 9.55
C LEU A 480 12.81 29.23 9.83
N GLY A 481 12.09 30.36 9.85
CA GLY A 481 10.63 30.43 9.96
C GLY A 481 9.92 30.45 8.61
N THR A 482 8.71 30.99 8.61
CA THR A 482 7.91 31.33 7.41
C THR A 482 8.47 32.57 6.68
N ALA A 483 9.79 32.71 6.63
CA ALA A 483 10.49 33.93 6.23
C ALA A 483 10.18 34.37 4.80
N PHE A 484 10.00 33.40 3.90
CA PHE A 484 9.83 33.61 2.46
C PHE A 484 8.43 33.25 1.95
N ALA A 485 7.44 33.09 2.85
CA ALA A 485 6.12 32.59 2.47
C ALA A 485 5.47 33.47 1.38
N GLY A 486 4.93 32.81 0.35
CA GLY A 486 4.36 33.45 -0.84
C GLY A 486 5.32 34.28 -1.69
N CYS A 487 6.64 34.08 -1.57
CA CYS A 487 7.60 34.49 -2.61
C CYS A 487 7.47 33.52 -3.79
N ASP A 488 6.44 33.72 -4.61
CA ASP A 488 6.06 32.79 -5.70
C ASP A 488 7.14 32.63 -6.77
N LYS A 489 8.06 33.61 -6.92
CA LYS A 489 9.21 33.58 -7.85
C LYS A 489 10.48 32.94 -7.28
N LEU A 490 10.51 32.54 -6.01
CA LEU A 490 11.71 31.98 -5.37
C LEU A 490 12.06 30.62 -5.98
N LYS A 491 13.19 30.53 -6.68
CA LYS A 491 13.66 29.34 -7.41
C LYS A 491 14.72 28.53 -6.67
N THR A 492 15.55 29.22 -5.89
CA THR A 492 16.73 28.63 -5.23
C THR A 492 16.91 29.19 -3.83
N VAL A 493 17.15 28.31 -2.86
CA VAL A 493 17.62 28.67 -1.51
C VAL A 493 18.95 27.98 -1.25
N ASN A 494 19.95 28.73 -0.78
CA ASN A 494 21.27 28.21 -0.46
C ASN A 494 21.53 28.24 1.05
N VAL A 495 21.87 27.09 1.62
CA VAL A 495 22.39 26.92 2.98
C VAL A 495 23.92 26.81 2.88
N PRO A 496 24.70 27.78 3.40
CA PRO A 496 26.15 27.81 3.23
C PRO A 496 26.86 26.73 4.04
N ASP A 497 28.08 26.35 3.63
CA ASP A 497 28.93 25.47 4.44
C ASP A 497 29.24 26.10 5.81
N GLY A 498 29.23 25.27 6.86
CA GLY A 498 29.36 25.69 8.25
C GLY A 498 28.07 26.26 8.83
N SER A 499 26.92 26.07 8.17
CA SER A 499 25.65 26.63 8.64
C SER A 499 25.24 26.08 10.01
N GLN A 500 24.88 26.99 10.91
CA GLN A 500 24.37 26.68 12.24
C GLN A 500 22.87 26.33 12.26
N LEU A 501 22.23 26.15 11.10
CA LEU A 501 20.78 25.95 10.99
C LEU A 501 20.38 24.66 11.71
N GLU A 502 19.58 24.75 12.76
CA GLU A 502 19.13 23.61 13.57
C GLU A 502 17.67 23.22 13.27
N THR A 503 16.84 24.15 12.80
CA THR A 503 15.41 23.91 12.56
C THR A 503 14.86 24.71 11.37
N ILE A 504 14.09 24.02 10.52
CA ILE A 504 13.19 24.63 9.54
C ILE A 504 11.76 24.44 10.06
N LYS A 505 11.05 25.56 10.26
CA LYS A 505 9.73 25.59 10.92
C LYS A 505 8.56 25.23 10.00
N LYS A 506 7.42 24.90 10.61
CA LYS A 506 6.16 24.59 9.93
C LYS A 506 5.84 25.63 8.86
N GLY A 507 5.66 25.16 7.62
CA GLY A 507 5.28 25.98 6.47
C GLY A 507 6.32 26.99 5.98
N ALA A 508 7.63 26.76 6.22
CA ALA A 508 8.71 27.68 5.83
C ALA A 508 8.61 28.23 4.39
N PHE A 509 8.21 27.38 3.44
CA PHE A 509 8.10 27.69 2.00
C PHE A 509 6.67 27.63 1.44
N VAL A 510 5.65 27.84 2.27
CA VAL A 510 4.25 27.89 1.80
C VAL A 510 4.09 28.90 0.65
N ALA A 511 3.48 28.46 -0.44
CA ALA A 511 3.28 29.20 -1.69
C ALA A 511 4.56 29.68 -2.43
N CYS A 512 5.72 29.06 -2.18
CA CYS A 512 6.94 29.24 -2.98
C CYS A 512 7.00 28.27 -4.17
N SER A 513 5.93 28.17 -4.99
CA SER A 513 5.76 27.09 -5.98
C SER A 513 6.82 27.02 -7.09
N SER A 514 7.60 28.09 -7.32
CA SER A 514 8.76 28.07 -8.23
C SER A 514 10.02 27.40 -7.65
N LEU A 515 10.03 26.99 -6.37
CA LEU A 515 11.24 26.52 -5.71
C LEU A 515 11.68 25.16 -6.28
N THR A 516 12.83 25.18 -6.96
CA THR A 516 13.40 24.01 -7.67
C THR A 516 14.56 23.38 -6.92
N ASN A 517 15.34 24.18 -6.18
CA ASN A 517 16.56 23.73 -5.51
C ASN A 517 16.63 24.28 -4.07
N PHE A 518 16.85 23.40 -3.09
CA PHE A 518 17.21 23.76 -1.72
C PHE A 518 18.58 23.15 -1.42
N ASN A 519 19.64 23.97 -1.50
CA ASN A 519 21.01 23.49 -1.61
C ASN A 519 21.75 23.55 -0.27
N PHE A 520 22.27 22.44 0.22
CA PHE A 520 23.30 22.44 1.26
C PHE A 520 24.69 22.51 0.60
N GLN A 521 25.41 23.62 0.80
CA GLN A 521 26.73 23.85 0.19
C GLN A 521 27.88 23.16 0.95
N GLY A 522 27.56 22.39 1.99
CA GLY A 522 28.53 21.70 2.85
C GLY A 522 27.91 21.28 4.19
N SER A 523 28.68 21.43 5.26
CA SER A 523 28.30 21.06 6.61
C SER A 523 27.14 21.90 7.18
N CYS A 524 26.17 21.24 7.83
CA CYS A 524 24.98 21.87 8.38
C CYS A 524 24.50 21.16 9.67
N LYS A 525 23.98 21.94 10.64
CA LYS A 525 23.52 21.44 11.95
C LYS A 525 22.04 21.04 12.01
N LEU A 526 21.37 20.85 10.87
CA LEU A 526 19.91 20.72 10.79
C LEU A 526 19.42 19.46 11.49
N LYS A 527 18.59 19.61 12.54
CA LYS A 527 18.00 18.52 13.33
C LYS A 527 16.56 18.25 12.95
N THR A 528 15.78 19.32 12.74
CA THR A 528 14.33 19.25 12.64
C THR A 528 13.82 19.95 11.39
N ILE A 529 13.04 19.22 10.59
CA ILE A 529 12.18 19.78 9.55
C ILE A 529 10.75 19.57 10.03
N GLU A 530 10.05 20.65 10.41
CA GLU A 530 8.69 20.59 10.93
C GLU A 530 7.63 20.35 9.83
N SER A 531 6.41 20.03 10.25
CA SER A 531 5.30 19.65 9.37
C SER A 531 5.05 20.68 8.25
N SER A 532 4.80 20.20 7.03
CA SER A 532 4.56 21.00 5.83
C SER A 532 5.64 22.05 5.45
N ALA A 533 6.89 21.93 5.92
CA ALA A 533 7.95 22.92 5.63
C ALA A 533 8.24 23.11 4.12
N PHE A 534 8.18 22.03 3.34
CA PHE A 534 8.42 21.94 1.90
C PHE A 534 7.19 21.34 1.16
N ALA A 535 5.99 21.52 1.70
CA ALA A 535 4.76 21.04 1.08
C ALA A 535 4.38 21.87 -0.16
N ASP A 536 3.71 21.22 -1.12
CA ASP A 536 3.21 21.81 -2.38
C ASP A 536 4.31 22.45 -3.26
N LEU A 537 5.56 22.03 -3.08
CA LEU A 537 6.69 22.42 -3.92
C LEU A 537 6.76 21.52 -5.16
N GLU A 538 5.79 21.70 -6.06
CA GLU A 538 5.60 20.88 -7.27
C GLU A 538 6.86 20.77 -8.16
N ASN A 539 7.75 21.77 -8.09
CA ASN A 539 8.97 21.88 -8.90
C ASN A 539 10.27 21.43 -8.19
N LEU A 540 10.22 21.02 -6.91
CA LEU A 540 11.40 20.58 -6.15
C LEU A 540 11.90 19.23 -6.68
N LYS A 541 13.15 19.16 -7.15
CA LYS A 541 13.69 17.99 -7.88
C LYS A 541 14.36 16.93 -7.01
N SER A 542 14.96 17.36 -5.90
CA SER A 542 15.71 16.48 -4.99
C SER A 542 15.87 17.13 -3.62
N PHE A 543 16.13 16.32 -2.61
CA PHE A 543 16.53 16.81 -1.29
C PHE A 543 17.63 15.92 -0.69
N ASP A 544 18.73 16.55 -0.28
CA ASP A 544 19.87 15.91 0.37
C ASP A 544 19.77 16.16 1.88
N PHE A 545 19.49 15.11 2.66
CA PHE A 545 19.34 15.23 4.11
C PHE A 545 20.70 15.20 4.83
N PRO A 546 21.07 16.25 5.59
CA PRO A 546 22.24 16.21 6.47
C PRO A 546 22.13 15.06 7.49
N ALA A 547 23.25 14.43 7.82
CA ALA A 547 23.29 13.32 8.79
C ALA A 547 22.73 13.68 10.18
N SER A 548 22.78 14.97 10.52
CA SER A 548 22.29 15.63 11.72
C SER A 548 20.76 15.64 11.86
N VAL A 549 19.99 15.35 10.81
CA VAL A 549 18.52 15.37 10.86
C VAL A 549 18.01 14.19 11.68
N THR A 550 17.24 14.47 12.73
CA THR A 550 16.60 13.47 13.59
C THR A 550 15.09 13.34 13.33
N THR A 551 14.47 14.39 12.80
CA THR A 551 12.99 14.52 12.77
C THR A 551 12.50 15.15 11.47
N ILE A 552 11.58 14.45 10.79
CA ILE A 552 10.85 14.91 9.61
C ILE A 552 9.36 14.87 9.95
N GLY A 553 8.75 16.05 10.07
CA GLY A 553 7.35 16.23 10.46
C GLY A 553 6.33 15.88 9.38
N ASP A 554 5.06 15.95 9.75
CA ASP A 554 3.94 15.49 8.92
C ASP A 554 3.82 16.29 7.63
N ASN A 555 3.63 15.60 6.50
CA ASN A 555 3.53 16.19 5.17
C ASN A 555 4.71 17.15 4.84
N ALA A 556 5.89 16.99 5.49
CA ALA A 556 7.02 17.90 5.34
C ALA A 556 7.45 18.12 3.88
N PHE A 557 7.38 17.09 3.04
CA PHE A 557 7.60 17.09 1.59
C PHE A 557 6.36 16.57 0.84
N GLY A 558 5.17 16.77 1.40
CA GLY A 558 3.90 16.37 0.77
C GLY A 558 3.64 17.14 -0.53
N ASN A 559 3.15 16.46 -1.55
CA ASN A 559 2.89 17.02 -2.88
C ASN A 559 4.15 17.59 -3.57
N THR A 560 5.18 16.75 -3.69
CA THR A 560 6.45 17.05 -4.38
C THR A 560 6.69 16.11 -5.57
N PRO A 561 5.80 16.06 -6.58
CA PRO A 561 5.83 15.07 -7.66
C PRO A 561 7.11 15.09 -8.52
N ALA A 562 7.81 16.24 -8.60
CA ALA A 562 9.11 16.33 -9.28
C ALA A 562 10.29 15.73 -8.48
N MET A 563 10.11 15.41 -7.19
CA MET A 563 11.19 14.98 -6.31
C MET A 563 11.56 13.51 -6.52
N GLY A 564 12.30 13.25 -7.60
CA GLY A 564 12.72 11.91 -8.02
C GLY A 564 13.75 11.24 -7.10
N THR A 565 14.55 12.06 -6.41
CA THR A 565 15.70 11.62 -5.62
C THR A 565 15.66 12.20 -4.21
N VAL A 566 15.77 11.34 -3.21
CA VAL A 566 16.02 11.71 -1.81
C VAL A 566 17.26 10.97 -1.34
N ASN A 567 18.25 11.73 -0.86
CA ASN A 567 19.50 11.17 -0.36
C ASN A 567 19.57 11.32 1.16
N PHE A 568 19.91 10.23 1.85
CA PHE A 568 20.25 10.23 3.27
C PHE A 568 21.72 9.82 3.43
N ALA A 569 22.47 10.52 4.28
CA ALA A 569 23.81 10.09 4.65
C ALA A 569 23.79 8.71 5.35
N ASP A 570 24.80 7.87 5.15
CA ASP A 570 24.85 6.52 5.76
C ASP A 570 24.88 6.55 7.30
N ASN A 571 25.35 7.65 7.89
CA ASN A 571 25.31 7.92 9.34
C ASN A 571 24.12 8.81 9.77
N SER A 572 23.04 8.84 8.98
CA SER A 572 21.82 9.60 9.28
C SER A 572 21.21 9.21 10.64
N THR A 573 20.65 10.20 11.35
CA THR A 573 20.09 10.06 12.70
C THR A 573 18.56 10.14 12.76
N ILE A 574 17.88 10.02 11.61
CA ILE A 574 16.41 10.12 11.48
C ILE A 574 15.74 8.98 12.26
N ILE A 575 14.86 9.33 13.22
CA ILE A 575 14.17 8.36 14.08
C ILE A 575 12.88 7.86 13.44
N SER A 576 12.19 8.71 12.68
CA SER A 576 10.89 8.42 12.05
C SER A 576 10.64 9.29 10.81
N PHE A 577 9.71 8.83 9.97
CA PHE A 577 9.04 9.65 8.96
C PHE A 577 7.62 9.95 9.44
N GLY A 578 7.27 11.23 9.65
CA GLY A 578 5.95 11.68 10.08
C GLY A 578 4.83 11.37 9.06
N GLU A 579 3.58 11.59 9.46
CA GLU A 579 2.45 11.17 8.62
C GLU A 579 2.43 11.93 7.28
N GLY A 580 2.31 11.21 6.18
CA GLY A 580 2.30 11.80 4.84
C GLY A 580 3.60 12.48 4.43
N ALA A 581 4.72 12.30 5.16
CA ALA A 581 5.95 13.08 5.02
C ALA A 581 6.47 13.23 3.56
N PHE A 582 6.34 12.20 2.73
CA PHE A 582 6.70 12.17 1.31
C PHE A 582 5.50 11.81 0.40
N SER A 583 4.26 12.04 0.85
CA SER A 583 3.06 11.66 0.08
C SER A 583 3.00 12.41 -1.26
N ASN A 584 2.74 11.68 -2.35
CA ASN A 584 2.73 12.18 -3.72
C ASN A 584 4.09 12.72 -4.21
N SER A 585 5.20 12.24 -3.63
CA SER A 585 6.54 12.55 -4.13
C SER A 585 6.93 11.70 -5.36
N GLY A 586 7.95 12.13 -6.09
CA GLY A 586 8.50 11.41 -7.24
C GLY A 586 9.42 10.23 -6.90
N ILE A 587 9.53 9.83 -5.62
CA ILE A 587 10.58 8.92 -5.14
C ILE A 587 10.43 7.52 -5.78
N LYS A 588 11.41 7.13 -6.60
CA LYS A 588 11.38 5.85 -7.32
C LYS A 588 11.85 4.65 -6.49
N ARG A 589 12.81 4.84 -5.57
CA ARG A 589 13.36 3.78 -4.69
C ARG A 589 13.79 4.39 -3.36
N LEU A 590 13.61 3.64 -2.27
CA LEU A 590 13.92 4.13 -0.92
C LEU A 590 14.80 3.14 -0.14
N LYS A 591 16.03 3.55 0.17
CA LYS A 591 16.84 2.96 1.25
C LYS A 591 16.51 3.72 2.53
N ILE A 592 15.75 3.11 3.43
CA ILE A 592 15.43 3.71 4.73
C ILE A 592 16.69 3.69 5.61
N PRO A 593 17.09 4.80 6.26
CA PRO A 593 18.25 4.83 7.14
C PRO A 593 18.14 3.85 8.31
N ALA A 594 19.26 3.24 8.72
CA ALA A 594 19.29 2.21 9.76
C ALA A 594 18.78 2.67 11.15
N SER A 595 18.78 3.99 11.37
CA SER A 595 18.28 4.70 12.55
C SER A 595 16.74 4.81 12.62
N VAL A 596 16.03 4.63 11.51
CA VAL A 596 14.57 4.80 11.45
C VAL A 596 13.88 3.65 12.20
N THR A 597 13.21 4.02 13.27
CA THR A 597 12.39 3.14 14.11
C THR A 597 10.95 3.04 13.64
N SER A 598 10.41 4.08 12.99
CA SER A 598 9.04 4.07 12.48
C SER A 598 8.83 4.69 11.09
N ILE A 599 7.94 4.06 10.35
CA ILE A 599 7.27 4.61 9.17
C ILE A 599 5.83 4.87 9.60
N GLU A 600 5.49 6.13 9.86
CA GLU A 600 4.13 6.47 10.23
C GLU A 600 3.18 6.38 9.03
N LYS A 601 1.90 6.58 9.31
CA LYS A 601 0.82 6.47 8.36
C LYS A 601 1.09 7.27 7.09
N GLU A 602 0.90 6.59 5.96
CA GLU A 602 0.92 7.15 4.60
C GLU A 602 2.16 7.98 4.25
N ALA A 603 3.27 7.77 4.97
CA ALA A 603 4.53 8.49 4.78
C ALA A 603 5.02 8.49 3.31
N PHE A 604 4.68 7.45 2.53
CA PHE A 604 5.02 7.33 1.11
C PHE A 604 3.82 7.26 0.17
N LYS A 605 2.60 7.55 0.66
CA LYS A 605 1.36 7.37 -0.11
C LYS A 605 1.34 8.04 -1.48
N ASN A 606 0.84 7.31 -2.47
CA ASN A 606 0.61 7.74 -3.85
C ASN A 606 1.91 8.10 -4.59
N CYS A 607 3.05 7.55 -4.15
CA CYS A 607 4.31 7.54 -4.89
C CYS A 607 4.23 6.50 -6.02
N ASN A 608 3.44 6.78 -7.06
CA ASN A 608 3.13 5.89 -8.19
C ASN A 608 4.33 5.52 -9.11
N VAL A 609 5.55 5.82 -8.67
CA VAL A 609 6.82 5.44 -9.28
C VAL A 609 7.73 4.64 -8.34
N LEU A 610 7.35 4.48 -7.07
CA LEU A 610 8.07 3.73 -6.06
C LEU A 610 8.04 2.23 -6.39
N GLU A 611 9.18 1.64 -6.75
CA GLU A 611 9.31 0.22 -7.10
C GLU A 611 9.65 -0.66 -5.88
N ARG A 612 10.45 -0.12 -4.95
CA ARG A 612 11.06 -0.88 -3.84
C ARG A 612 11.33 -0.01 -2.62
N VAL A 613 11.08 -0.61 -1.45
CA VAL A 613 11.42 -0.10 -0.12
C VAL A 613 12.26 -1.14 0.61
N ASN A 614 13.39 -0.72 1.18
CA ASN A 614 14.23 -1.56 2.03
C ASN A 614 14.06 -1.14 3.50
N VAL A 615 13.52 -2.04 4.34
CA VAL A 615 13.23 -1.83 5.76
C VAL A 615 14.39 -2.34 6.63
N PRO A 616 15.02 -1.49 7.47
CA PRO A 616 16.20 -1.86 8.27
C PRO A 616 15.82 -2.65 9.54
N ALA A 617 16.82 -3.22 10.22
CA ALA A 617 16.63 -3.94 11.47
C ALA A 617 15.95 -3.12 12.59
N GLY A 618 16.20 -1.80 12.67
CA GLY A 618 15.63 -0.92 13.69
C GLY A 618 14.14 -0.58 13.50
N CYS A 619 13.60 -0.72 12.28
CA CYS A 619 12.25 -0.27 11.96
C CYS A 619 11.20 -1.22 12.55
N THR A 620 10.57 -0.83 13.64
CA THR A 620 9.66 -1.64 14.46
C THR A 620 8.26 -1.05 14.58
N ASN A 621 7.98 0.04 13.86
CA ASN A 621 6.61 0.46 13.56
C ASN A 621 6.49 0.79 12.08
N ILE A 622 5.50 0.18 11.42
CA ILE A 622 5.09 0.46 10.05
C ILE A 622 3.58 0.47 10.11
N HIS A 623 2.98 1.63 9.83
CA HIS A 623 1.53 1.75 9.78
C HIS A 623 0.98 0.97 8.56
N PRO A 624 -0.16 0.26 8.64
CA PRO A 624 -0.68 -0.51 7.51
C PRO A 624 -0.90 0.32 6.24
N GLU A 625 -1.34 1.57 6.40
CA GLU A 625 -1.54 2.52 5.29
C GLU A 625 -0.23 3.17 4.76
N ALA A 626 0.96 2.84 5.26
CA ALA A 626 2.23 3.51 4.91
C ALA A 626 2.49 3.69 3.41
N PHE A 627 2.04 2.73 2.60
CA PHE A 627 2.24 2.64 1.14
C PHE A 627 0.91 2.61 0.34
N LYS A 628 -0.17 3.14 0.92
CA LYS A 628 -1.50 3.19 0.29
C LYS A 628 -1.39 3.99 -1.03
N TYR A 629 -2.06 3.57 -2.11
CA TYR A 629 -1.98 4.13 -3.48
C TYR A 629 -0.64 3.92 -4.23
N ASP A 630 0.33 3.14 -3.73
CA ASP A 630 1.62 2.94 -4.41
C ASP A 630 1.56 1.84 -5.48
N SER A 631 0.85 2.11 -6.57
CA SER A 631 0.47 1.13 -7.61
C SER A 631 1.62 0.37 -8.30
N LYS A 632 2.87 0.84 -8.17
CA LYS A 632 4.07 0.18 -8.71
C LYS A 632 4.98 -0.45 -7.66
N LEU A 633 4.65 -0.34 -6.37
CA LEU A 633 5.45 -0.93 -5.31
C LEU A 633 5.39 -2.45 -5.46
N ALA A 634 6.55 -3.06 -5.74
CA ALA A 634 6.67 -4.49 -5.99
C ALA A 634 7.47 -5.20 -4.89
N ASN A 635 8.32 -4.50 -4.14
CA ASN A 635 9.14 -5.11 -3.09
C ASN A 635 9.18 -4.24 -1.83
N ILE A 636 8.65 -4.78 -0.73
CA ILE A 636 8.99 -4.37 0.64
C ILE A 636 9.94 -5.44 1.18
N ASP A 637 11.24 -5.16 1.11
CA ASP A 637 12.28 -6.08 1.58
C ASP A 637 12.64 -5.72 3.02
N VAL A 638 12.83 -6.72 3.89
CA VAL A 638 13.04 -6.52 5.34
C VAL A 638 14.35 -7.18 5.76
N ASP A 639 15.16 -6.45 6.53
CA ASP A 639 16.38 -6.93 7.15
C ASP A 639 16.14 -8.20 8.00
N ALA A 640 16.98 -9.22 7.82
CA ALA A 640 16.87 -10.48 8.54
C ALA A 640 16.95 -10.31 10.08
N ALA A 641 17.66 -9.28 10.56
CA ALA A 641 17.80 -8.95 11.98
C ALA A 641 16.63 -8.13 12.55
N ASN A 642 15.68 -7.65 11.73
CA ASN A 642 14.49 -6.93 12.20
C ASN A 642 13.67 -7.80 13.19
N PRO A 643 13.30 -7.33 14.40
CA PRO A 643 12.68 -8.19 15.40
C PRO A 643 11.17 -8.37 15.23
N LYS A 644 10.47 -7.50 14.48
CA LYS A 644 8.99 -7.47 14.41
C LYS A 644 8.44 -7.90 13.05
N TYR A 645 9.18 -7.64 11.98
CA TYR A 645 8.74 -7.87 10.60
C TYR A 645 9.59 -8.93 9.90
N SER A 646 9.03 -9.51 8.85
CA SER A 646 9.78 -10.28 7.85
C SER A 646 9.26 -9.99 6.45
N SER A 647 10.02 -10.39 5.44
CA SER A 647 9.60 -10.32 4.04
C SER A 647 9.76 -11.67 3.37
N VAL A 648 8.79 -12.02 2.53
CA VAL A 648 8.84 -13.22 1.67
C VAL A 648 8.40 -12.79 0.28
N GLN A 649 9.28 -12.98 -0.71
CA GLN A 649 9.11 -12.45 -2.08
C GLN A 649 8.85 -10.93 -2.15
N GLY A 650 9.18 -10.15 -1.12
CA GLY A 650 8.87 -8.71 -1.05
C GLY A 650 7.48 -8.38 -0.48
N ILE A 651 6.72 -9.37 0.02
CA ILE A 651 5.46 -9.17 0.77
C ILE A 651 5.80 -8.92 2.24
N LEU A 652 5.23 -7.87 2.84
CA LEU A 652 5.48 -7.54 4.25
C LEU A 652 4.63 -8.42 5.18
N LEU A 653 5.29 -9.06 6.13
CA LEU A 653 4.72 -10.02 7.07
C LEU A 653 5.15 -9.70 8.51
N SER A 654 4.44 -10.25 9.49
CA SER A 654 4.95 -10.41 10.86
C SER A 654 6.24 -11.24 10.89
N LYS A 655 7.04 -11.15 11.97
CA LYS A 655 8.33 -11.87 12.07
C LYS A 655 8.19 -13.40 11.94
N ASP A 656 7.13 -13.94 12.53
CA ASP A 656 6.75 -15.35 12.53
C ASP A 656 6.01 -15.78 11.25
N LYS A 657 5.64 -14.84 10.37
CA LYS A 657 4.87 -15.03 9.14
C LYS A 657 3.45 -15.57 9.36
N SER A 658 2.83 -15.28 10.51
CA SER A 658 1.41 -15.60 10.78
C SER A 658 0.44 -14.51 10.30
N GLU A 659 0.89 -13.28 10.10
CA GLU A 659 0.07 -12.19 9.56
C GLU A 659 0.71 -11.58 8.31
N LEU A 660 -0.09 -11.47 7.24
CA LEU A 660 0.26 -10.67 6.06
C LEU A 660 -0.17 -9.23 6.32
N LEU A 661 0.79 -8.31 6.32
CA LEU A 661 0.58 -6.91 6.69
C LEU A 661 0.34 -6.03 5.46
N ILE A 662 1.20 -6.13 4.44
CA ILE A 662 1.06 -5.36 3.19
C ILE A 662 1.49 -6.25 2.01
N PHE A 663 0.57 -6.47 1.07
CA PHE A 663 0.85 -7.00 -0.26
C PHE A 663 1.16 -5.85 -1.22
N PRO A 664 2.35 -5.78 -1.83
CA PRO A 664 2.66 -4.69 -2.75
C PRO A 664 1.86 -4.82 -4.07
N PRO A 665 1.07 -3.82 -4.52
CA PRO A 665 0.23 -3.92 -5.71
C PRO A 665 0.98 -4.33 -6.98
N GLY A 666 2.23 -3.88 -7.14
CA GLY A 666 3.12 -4.26 -8.24
C GLY A 666 3.55 -5.73 -8.27
N LYS A 667 3.10 -6.56 -7.31
CA LYS A 667 3.25 -8.03 -7.34
C LYS A 667 2.03 -8.77 -7.93
N ALA A 668 0.90 -8.09 -8.12
CA ALA A 668 -0.34 -8.71 -8.57
C ALA A 668 -0.19 -9.32 -9.98
N ARG A 669 -0.86 -10.45 -10.22
CA ARG A 669 -0.80 -11.17 -11.51
C ARG A 669 -2.17 -11.70 -11.91
N THR A 670 -2.42 -11.74 -13.22
CA THR A 670 -3.71 -12.13 -13.81
C THR A 670 -3.97 -13.64 -13.87
N ASP A 671 -2.93 -14.47 -13.72
CA ASP A 671 -2.98 -15.94 -13.79
C ASP A 671 -3.16 -16.62 -12.43
N PHE A 672 -2.40 -16.20 -11.40
CA PHE A 672 -2.62 -16.53 -9.98
C PHE A 672 -1.79 -15.66 -9.02
N THR A 673 -2.41 -15.19 -7.93
CA THR A 673 -1.77 -14.52 -6.78
C THR A 673 -1.79 -15.44 -5.56
N LEU A 674 -0.69 -16.14 -5.28
CA LEU A 674 -0.51 -16.97 -4.07
C LEU A 674 0.03 -16.15 -2.90
N LEU A 675 -0.36 -16.52 -1.68
CA LEU A 675 0.18 -16.01 -0.42
C LEU A 675 1.00 -17.07 0.32
N PRO A 676 1.89 -16.69 1.27
CA PRO A 676 2.67 -17.67 2.03
C PRO A 676 1.77 -18.59 2.89
N PRO A 677 1.91 -19.93 2.82
CA PRO A 677 1.00 -20.88 3.48
C PRO A 677 1.11 -20.91 5.03
N SER A 678 1.97 -20.08 5.61
CA SER A 678 2.09 -19.88 7.06
C SER A 678 1.05 -18.93 7.65
N ILE A 679 0.42 -18.06 6.85
CA ILE A 679 -0.43 -16.99 7.39
C ILE A 679 -1.77 -17.50 7.93
N THR A 680 -2.18 -16.94 9.07
CA THR A 680 -3.45 -17.17 9.76
C THR A 680 -4.37 -15.95 9.75
N LYS A 681 -3.82 -14.75 9.55
CA LYS A 681 -4.57 -13.49 9.42
C LYS A 681 -4.12 -12.74 8.16
N ILE A 682 -5.08 -12.14 7.46
CA ILE A 682 -4.85 -11.03 6.54
C ILE A 682 -5.03 -9.73 7.35
N GLY A 683 -4.00 -8.91 7.40
CA GLY A 683 -3.94 -7.68 8.17
C GLY A 683 -4.83 -6.56 7.62
N ASP A 684 -4.84 -5.44 8.33
CA ASP A 684 -5.59 -4.25 7.93
C ASP A 684 -4.94 -3.62 6.69
N TYR A 685 -5.74 -3.11 5.74
CA TYR A 685 -5.31 -2.52 4.45
C TYR A 685 -4.43 -3.41 3.56
N ALA A 686 -4.29 -4.71 3.87
CA ALA A 686 -3.29 -5.60 3.29
C ALA A 686 -3.26 -5.71 1.75
N PHE A 687 -4.42 -5.62 1.08
CA PHE A 687 -4.59 -5.58 -0.38
C PHE A 687 -5.40 -4.36 -0.81
N TYR A 688 -5.39 -3.27 -0.03
CA TYR A 688 -6.10 -2.04 -0.37
C TYR A 688 -5.59 -1.49 -1.70
N GLU A 689 -6.49 -1.33 -2.68
CA GLU A 689 -6.16 -0.94 -4.07
C GLU A 689 -5.02 -1.78 -4.68
N GLY A 690 -5.21 -3.10 -4.78
CA GLY A 690 -4.26 -4.02 -5.42
C GLY A 690 -3.97 -3.74 -6.91
N GLY A 691 -4.67 -2.78 -7.52
CA GLY A 691 -4.44 -2.30 -8.88
C GLY A 691 -5.06 -3.16 -9.97
N SER A 692 -4.95 -2.73 -11.23
CA SER A 692 -5.67 -3.36 -12.36
C SER A 692 -5.22 -4.79 -12.69
N GLN A 693 -4.07 -5.24 -12.17
CA GLN A 693 -3.58 -6.62 -12.35
C GLN A 693 -4.05 -7.57 -11.23
N PHE A 694 -4.63 -7.06 -10.14
CA PHE A 694 -5.13 -7.85 -9.01
C PHE A 694 -6.54 -8.38 -9.31
N THR A 695 -6.62 -9.29 -10.27
CA THR A 695 -7.88 -9.90 -10.72
C THR A 695 -8.29 -11.13 -9.91
N ASN A 696 -7.36 -11.69 -9.14
CA ASN A 696 -7.53 -12.94 -8.41
C ASN A 696 -6.64 -13.02 -7.16
N ILE A 697 -7.03 -13.85 -6.20
CA ILE A 697 -6.21 -14.22 -5.04
C ILE A 697 -6.51 -15.64 -4.56
N VAL A 698 -5.47 -16.33 -4.07
CA VAL A 698 -5.54 -17.64 -3.41
C VAL A 698 -5.20 -17.48 -1.94
N ILE A 699 -6.21 -17.60 -1.08
CA ILE A 699 -6.11 -17.48 0.39
C ILE A 699 -5.80 -18.87 0.97
N PRO A 700 -4.67 -19.04 1.70
CA PRO A 700 -4.14 -20.35 2.06
C PRO A 700 -4.86 -21.00 3.26
N ALA A 701 -4.61 -22.30 3.43
CA ALA A 701 -5.31 -23.23 4.31
C ALA A 701 -5.56 -22.77 5.77
N LYS A 702 -4.71 -21.90 6.33
CA LYS A 702 -4.74 -21.53 7.76
C LYS A 702 -5.40 -20.17 8.07
N VAL A 703 -5.81 -19.41 7.06
CA VAL A 703 -6.42 -18.08 7.27
C VAL A 703 -7.78 -18.20 7.96
N ASN A 704 -8.00 -17.40 9.00
CA ASN A 704 -9.24 -17.39 9.78
C ASN A 704 -9.70 -15.99 10.27
N ALA A 705 -9.05 -14.92 9.80
CA ALA A 705 -9.48 -13.53 9.98
C ALA A 705 -8.98 -12.61 8.85
N ILE A 706 -9.73 -11.55 8.58
CA ILE A 706 -9.46 -10.52 7.56
C ILE A 706 -9.64 -9.14 8.20
N GLY A 707 -8.64 -8.28 8.11
CA GLY A 707 -8.58 -6.97 8.77
C GLY A 707 -9.43 -5.86 8.15
N ILE A 708 -9.42 -4.70 8.82
CA ILE A 708 -10.05 -3.45 8.36
C ILE A 708 -9.57 -3.13 6.95
N ARG A 709 -10.50 -2.88 6.02
CA ARG A 709 -10.19 -2.48 4.62
C ARG A 709 -9.21 -3.40 3.87
N ALA A 710 -9.05 -4.65 4.31
CA ALA A 710 -8.05 -5.57 3.76
C ALA A 710 -8.17 -5.80 2.23
N PHE A 711 -9.37 -5.70 1.67
CA PHE A 711 -9.67 -5.76 0.24
C PHE A 711 -10.46 -4.51 -0.24
N GLY A 712 -10.36 -3.39 0.46
CA GLY A 712 -11.03 -2.14 0.06
C GLY A 712 -10.52 -1.61 -1.29
N LEU A 713 -11.45 -1.05 -2.09
CA LEU A 713 -11.25 -0.50 -3.42
C LEU A 713 -10.55 -1.47 -4.40
N ASN A 714 -11.17 -2.63 -4.64
CA ASN A 714 -10.67 -3.66 -5.57
C ASN A 714 -11.67 -4.05 -6.67
N PRO A 715 -12.17 -3.09 -7.49
CA PRO A 715 -13.08 -3.39 -8.61
C PRO A 715 -12.44 -4.25 -9.71
N ALA A 716 -11.12 -4.45 -9.68
CA ALA A 716 -10.41 -5.39 -10.56
C ALA A 716 -10.56 -6.87 -10.13
N LEU A 717 -10.76 -7.14 -8.83
CA LEU A 717 -10.78 -8.49 -8.27
C LEU A 717 -12.05 -9.24 -8.69
N LYS A 718 -11.90 -10.42 -9.30
CA LYS A 718 -13.01 -11.27 -9.78
C LYS A 718 -13.01 -12.69 -9.21
N THR A 719 -11.89 -13.15 -8.64
CA THR A 719 -11.74 -14.51 -8.13
C THR A 719 -11.06 -14.53 -6.76
N VAL A 720 -11.77 -14.98 -5.73
CA VAL A 720 -11.21 -15.24 -4.41
C VAL A 720 -11.27 -16.75 -4.17
N THR A 721 -10.12 -17.38 -3.96
CA THR A 721 -10.02 -18.84 -3.82
C THR A 721 -9.66 -19.18 -2.38
N LEU A 722 -10.56 -19.83 -1.65
CA LEU A 722 -10.37 -20.18 -0.24
C LEU A 722 -9.91 -21.65 -0.15
N LEU A 723 -8.59 -21.85 0.00
CA LEU A 723 -8.01 -23.17 0.29
C LEU A 723 -8.16 -23.58 1.76
N CYS A 724 -8.74 -22.70 2.57
CA CYS A 724 -8.94 -22.82 4.02
C CYS A 724 -9.42 -24.22 4.45
N ASP A 725 -8.81 -24.76 5.49
CA ASP A 725 -9.23 -26.03 6.11
C ASP A 725 -10.57 -25.87 6.86
N GLU A 726 -10.95 -24.63 7.21
CA GLU A 726 -12.19 -24.28 7.91
C GLU A 726 -12.86 -23.00 7.35
N LEU A 727 -14.06 -22.68 7.86
CA LEU A 727 -14.76 -21.42 7.57
C LEU A 727 -14.00 -20.22 8.17
N ILE A 728 -13.72 -19.19 7.36
CA ILE A 728 -13.40 -17.84 7.86
C ILE A 728 -14.72 -17.22 8.37
N PRO A 729 -14.94 -17.03 9.67
CA PRO A 729 -16.25 -16.58 10.16
C PRO A 729 -16.51 -15.12 9.79
N GLY A 730 -17.73 -14.78 9.37
CA GLY A 730 -18.10 -13.39 9.04
C GLY A 730 -17.90 -12.40 10.20
N SER A 731 -17.91 -12.87 11.44
CA SER A 731 -17.60 -12.07 12.65
C SER A 731 -16.10 -11.76 12.85
N ARG A 732 -15.22 -12.29 11.99
CA ARG A 732 -13.77 -12.04 11.96
C ARG A 732 -13.33 -11.35 10.66
N ILE A 733 -14.26 -10.62 10.06
CA ILE A 733 -14.14 -9.78 8.87
C ILE A 733 -14.82 -8.45 9.24
N ASP A 734 -14.17 -7.31 8.97
CA ASP A 734 -14.74 -6.00 9.31
C ASP A 734 -15.91 -5.64 8.36
N GLN A 735 -16.93 -4.97 8.89
CA GLN A 735 -18.17 -4.63 8.18
C GLN A 735 -18.67 -3.20 8.51
N GLY A 736 -17.84 -2.35 9.14
CA GLY A 736 -18.21 -0.98 9.52
C GLY A 736 -18.24 0.00 8.35
N GLU A 737 -19.02 1.09 8.47
CA GLU A 737 -19.29 2.06 7.37
C GLU A 737 -18.02 2.56 6.68
N ASN A 738 -16.99 2.96 7.43
CA ASN A 738 -15.71 3.43 6.89
C ASN A 738 -14.58 2.36 6.97
N THR A 739 -14.86 1.13 7.43
CA THR A 739 -13.81 0.15 7.82
C THR A 739 -13.94 -1.24 7.18
N MET A 740 -15.05 -1.55 6.51
CA MET A 740 -15.35 -2.88 5.98
C MET A 740 -14.22 -3.52 5.17
N SER A 741 -13.96 -4.81 5.38
CA SER A 741 -12.86 -5.52 4.71
C SER A 741 -13.06 -5.65 3.20
N PHE A 742 -14.31 -5.72 2.75
CA PHE A 742 -14.74 -5.76 1.35
C PHE A 742 -15.86 -4.72 1.18
N ASP A 743 -15.76 -3.90 0.13
CA ASP A 743 -16.72 -2.82 -0.10
C ASP A 743 -18.07 -3.35 -0.65
N ASN A 744 -19.15 -2.62 -0.35
CA ASN A 744 -20.54 -3.07 -0.55
C ASN A 744 -21.44 -2.04 -1.29
N GLY A 745 -20.83 -1.12 -2.03
CA GLY A 745 -21.50 -0.05 -2.78
C GLY A 745 -22.12 1.09 -1.96
N LYS A 746 -22.02 1.07 -0.61
CA LYS A 746 -22.62 2.12 0.25
C LYS A 746 -21.74 3.34 0.48
N VAL A 747 -20.41 3.18 0.44
CA VAL A 747 -19.45 4.23 0.77
C VAL A 747 -18.45 4.36 -0.36
N ALA A 748 -17.58 3.36 -0.53
CA ALA A 748 -16.92 3.17 -1.81
C ALA A 748 -17.95 2.83 -2.90
N ALA A 749 -17.67 3.24 -4.14
CA ALA A 749 -18.44 2.86 -5.32
C ALA A 749 -18.22 1.40 -5.75
N ASP A 750 -17.24 0.71 -5.12
CA ASP A 750 -16.95 -0.70 -5.32
C ASP A 750 -17.98 -1.57 -4.56
N ASP A 751 -18.48 -2.62 -5.19
CA ASP A 751 -19.46 -3.55 -4.61
C ASP A 751 -19.01 -4.99 -4.83
N ALA A 752 -18.14 -5.47 -3.95
CA ALA A 752 -17.35 -6.69 -4.11
C ALA A 752 -18.21 -7.93 -4.42
N LYS A 753 -19.39 -8.03 -3.79
CA LYS A 753 -20.36 -9.13 -4.03
C LYS A 753 -20.92 -9.18 -5.45
N SER A 754 -20.92 -8.06 -6.18
CA SER A 754 -21.47 -7.98 -7.55
C SER A 754 -20.53 -8.56 -8.61
N HIS A 755 -19.23 -8.68 -8.32
CA HIS A 755 -18.23 -9.12 -9.30
C HIS A 755 -17.18 -10.13 -8.80
N ILE A 756 -17.09 -10.40 -7.49
CA ILE A 756 -16.24 -11.48 -6.96
C ILE A 756 -17.01 -12.80 -6.97
N THR A 757 -16.47 -13.78 -7.70
CA THR A 757 -16.78 -15.20 -7.45
C THR A 757 -15.82 -15.73 -6.38
N VAL A 758 -16.37 -16.34 -5.34
CA VAL A 758 -15.61 -16.99 -4.27
C VAL A 758 -15.65 -18.50 -4.48
N TYR A 759 -14.49 -19.11 -4.72
CA TYR A 759 -14.33 -20.55 -4.80
C TYR A 759 -13.92 -21.12 -3.44
N VAL A 760 -14.60 -22.18 -2.99
CA VAL A 760 -14.35 -22.84 -1.70
C VAL A 760 -14.23 -24.35 -1.88
N ARG A 761 -13.55 -25.05 -0.96
CA ARG A 761 -13.55 -26.53 -0.95
C ARG A 761 -14.99 -27.07 -0.90
N LYS A 762 -15.31 -28.07 -1.71
CA LYS A 762 -16.63 -28.70 -1.85
C LYS A 762 -17.20 -29.18 -0.52
N SER A 763 -16.35 -29.69 0.37
CA SER A 763 -16.67 -30.11 1.74
C SER A 763 -17.04 -28.98 2.71
N LEU A 764 -16.73 -27.72 2.38
CA LEU A 764 -17.03 -26.55 3.20
C LEU A 764 -18.15 -25.67 2.60
N LEU A 765 -18.61 -25.95 1.37
CA LEU A 765 -19.55 -25.10 0.63
C LEU A 765 -20.78 -24.71 1.45
N ASP A 766 -21.39 -25.68 2.14
CA ASP A 766 -22.63 -25.42 2.89
C ASP A 766 -22.38 -24.65 4.20
N LYS A 767 -21.19 -24.75 4.82
CA LYS A 767 -20.77 -23.83 5.90
C LYS A 767 -20.73 -22.39 5.38
N TYR A 768 -20.12 -22.16 4.20
CA TYR A 768 -20.00 -20.83 3.59
C TYR A 768 -21.36 -20.26 3.12
N LYS A 769 -22.28 -21.10 2.61
CA LYS A 769 -23.67 -20.68 2.29
C LYS A 769 -24.47 -20.27 3.53
N SER A 770 -24.19 -20.87 4.70
CA SER A 770 -24.88 -20.56 5.95
C SER A 770 -24.34 -19.31 6.66
N ASP A 771 -23.11 -18.90 6.39
CA ASP A 771 -22.50 -17.73 7.04
C ASP A 771 -23.18 -16.41 6.61
N PRO A 772 -23.55 -15.51 7.56
CA PRO A 772 -24.25 -14.26 7.25
C PRO A 772 -23.54 -13.29 6.31
N PHE A 773 -22.20 -13.34 6.22
CA PHE A 773 -21.37 -12.50 5.35
C PHE A 773 -21.13 -13.19 4.00
N TRP A 774 -20.66 -14.44 3.99
CA TRP A 774 -20.26 -15.11 2.74
C TRP A 774 -21.43 -15.44 1.81
N LYS A 775 -22.63 -15.69 2.35
CA LYS A 775 -23.85 -15.94 1.55
C LYS A 775 -24.23 -14.80 0.60
N ASN A 776 -23.66 -13.61 0.76
CA ASN A 776 -23.93 -12.45 -0.10
C ASN A 776 -23.09 -12.45 -1.39
N PHE A 777 -22.08 -13.31 -1.50
CA PHE A 777 -21.19 -13.44 -2.67
C PHE A 777 -21.63 -14.57 -3.61
N THR A 778 -21.13 -14.55 -4.84
CA THR A 778 -21.29 -15.70 -5.76
C THR A 778 -20.36 -16.84 -5.31
N LEU A 779 -20.89 -17.79 -4.53
CA LEU A 779 -20.16 -18.96 -4.03
C LEU A 779 -20.15 -20.11 -5.06
N LYS A 780 -18.98 -20.69 -5.31
CA LYS A 780 -18.80 -21.93 -6.09
C LYS A 780 -17.91 -22.95 -5.35
N PRO A 781 -18.17 -24.25 -5.45
CA PRO A 781 -17.26 -25.27 -4.92
C PRO A 781 -16.07 -25.54 -5.85
N SER A 782 -15.05 -26.21 -5.34
CA SER A 782 -14.16 -27.09 -6.11
C SER A 782 -14.96 -28.20 -6.82
N PHE A 783 -14.41 -28.71 -7.92
CA PHE A 783 -15.03 -29.77 -8.71
C PHE A 783 -14.14 -31.02 -8.76
N THR A 784 -14.76 -32.15 -9.09
CA THR A 784 -14.13 -33.47 -9.10
C THR A 784 -14.10 -34.05 -10.50
N VAL A 785 -12.92 -34.47 -10.99
CA VAL A 785 -12.68 -35.06 -12.31
C VAL A 785 -12.31 -36.53 -12.15
N LYS A 786 -12.46 -37.34 -13.21
CA LYS A 786 -12.02 -38.73 -13.24
C LYS A 786 -10.52 -38.81 -13.51
N ALA A 787 -9.78 -39.59 -12.71
CA ALA A 787 -8.40 -39.94 -13.02
C ALA A 787 -8.33 -40.77 -14.31
N GLU A 788 -7.24 -40.64 -15.07
CA GLU A 788 -6.99 -41.48 -16.27
C GLU A 788 -7.14 -42.96 -15.90
N GLY A 789 -7.82 -43.75 -16.74
CA GLY A 789 -8.08 -45.17 -16.47
C GLY A 789 -9.18 -45.50 -15.44
N THR A 790 -9.84 -44.52 -14.80
CA THR A 790 -10.88 -44.75 -13.77
C THR A 790 -12.30 -44.38 -14.20
N SER A 791 -13.31 -44.93 -13.51
CA SER A 791 -14.73 -44.62 -13.75
C SER A 791 -15.30 -43.52 -12.84
N ALA A 792 -14.72 -43.34 -11.64
CA ALA A 792 -15.16 -42.45 -10.59
C ALA A 792 -14.45 -41.08 -10.66
N ALA A 793 -15.11 -40.02 -10.18
CA ALA A 793 -14.55 -38.68 -10.14
C ALA A 793 -13.85 -38.41 -8.79
N THR A 794 -12.58 -38.78 -8.69
CA THR A 794 -11.75 -38.77 -7.47
C THR A 794 -10.89 -37.53 -7.30
N ASP A 795 -10.67 -36.75 -8.36
CA ASP A 795 -9.59 -35.77 -8.42
C ASP A 795 -10.15 -34.36 -8.22
N GLU A 796 -9.86 -33.73 -7.09
CA GLU A 796 -10.37 -32.41 -6.71
C GLU A 796 -9.52 -31.29 -7.30
N TYR A 797 -10.15 -30.38 -8.05
CA TYR A 797 -9.57 -29.17 -8.61
C TYR A 797 -10.36 -27.94 -8.17
N ILE A 798 -9.68 -26.82 -7.95
CA ILE A 798 -10.30 -25.53 -7.64
C ILE A 798 -9.80 -24.43 -8.60
N PRO A 799 -10.67 -23.60 -9.20
CA PRO A 799 -10.24 -22.45 -9.98
C PRO A 799 -9.48 -21.44 -9.12
N THR A 800 -8.29 -21.05 -9.55
CA THR A 800 -7.50 -19.96 -8.94
C THR A 800 -7.66 -18.64 -9.71
N SER A 801 -8.09 -18.72 -10.97
CA SER A 801 -8.42 -17.59 -11.84
C SER A 801 -9.39 -18.05 -12.93
N PRO A 802 -9.86 -17.17 -13.85
CA PRO A 802 -10.79 -17.57 -14.91
C PRO A 802 -10.27 -18.68 -15.84
N THR A 803 -8.95 -18.90 -15.93
CA THR A 803 -8.30 -19.84 -16.88
C THR A 803 -7.54 -20.99 -16.21
N THR A 804 -7.25 -20.90 -14.92
CA THR A 804 -6.29 -21.78 -14.23
C THR A 804 -6.92 -22.44 -13.00
N VAL A 805 -6.58 -23.71 -12.76
CA VAL A 805 -6.92 -24.45 -11.54
C VAL A 805 -5.68 -24.90 -10.77
N ASP A 806 -5.90 -25.12 -9.47
CA ASP A 806 -5.02 -25.82 -8.55
C ASP A 806 -5.58 -27.22 -8.26
N PHE A 807 -4.71 -28.23 -8.22
CA PHE A 807 -5.04 -29.62 -7.92
C PHE A 807 -4.89 -29.88 -6.41
N LEU A 808 -6.00 -30.17 -5.74
CA LEU A 808 -6.09 -30.19 -4.26
C LEU A 808 -6.02 -31.58 -3.63
N SER A 809 -6.54 -32.61 -4.31
CA SER A 809 -6.55 -33.98 -3.78
C SER A 809 -6.86 -35.01 -4.84
N THR A 810 -6.40 -36.24 -4.62
CA THR A 810 -6.94 -37.43 -5.29
C THR A 810 -7.09 -38.59 -4.30
N THR A 811 -8.11 -39.41 -4.51
CA THR A 811 -8.31 -40.71 -3.87
C THR A 811 -8.27 -41.86 -4.91
N ALA A 812 -7.76 -41.61 -6.11
CA ALA A 812 -7.73 -42.56 -7.22
C ALA A 812 -7.00 -43.86 -6.87
N ASP A 813 -7.68 -44.99 -7.09
CA ASP A 813 -7.11 -46.33 -6.98
C ASP A 813 -6.34 -46.70 -8.26
N VAL A 814 -5.17 -46.08 -8.42
CA VAL A 814 -4.29 -46.23 -9.59
C VAL A 814 -2.84 -46.43 -9.17
N LYS A 815 -2.12 -47.34 -9.84
CA LYS A 815 -0.69 -47.56 -9.61
C LYS A 815 0.15 -46.40 -10.18
N THR A 816 -0.21 -45.93 -11.38
CA THR A 816 0.32 -44.72 -12.01
C THR A 816 -0.78 -43.67 -12.10
N PHE A 817 -0.62 -42.55 -11.39
CA PHE A 817 -1.53 -41.41 -11.48
C PHE A 817 -1.09 -40.45 -12.57
N VAL A 818 -2.01 -39.96 -13.39
CA VAL A 818 -1.72 -38.97 -14.44
C VAL A 818 -2.37 -37.64 -14.10
N LEU A 819 -1.56 -36.59 -13.94
CA LEU A 819 -2.04 -35.21 -13.85
C LEU A 819 -2.13 -34.62 -15.28
N PRO A 820 -3.35 -34.37 -15.81
CA PRO A 820 -3.54 -33.89 -17.19
C PRO A 820 -3.20 -32.40 -17.32
N GLU A 821 -2.83 -31.96 -18.52
CA GLU A 821 -2.55 -30.54 -18.80
C GLU A 821 -3.75 -29.62 -18.58
N GLN A 822 -4.95 -30.13 -18.87
CA GLN A 822 -6.19 -29.40 -18.80
C GLN A 822 -7.30 -30.28 -18.22
N VAL A 823 -8.21 -29.66 -17.49
CA VAL A 823 -9.42 -30.29 -16.97
C VAL A 823 -10.67 -29.58 -17.47
N LYS A 824 -11.78 -30.32 -17.55
CA LYS A 824 -13.10 -29.80 -17.92
C LYS A 824 -14.10 -29.97 -16.79
N THR A 825 -15.00 -29.02 -16.67
CA THR A 825 -16.14 -29.06 -15.74
C THR A 825 -17.35 -28.35 -16.36
N ASP A 826 -18.55 -28.87 -16.10
CA ASP A 826 -19.79 -28.30 -16.60
C ASP A 826 -20.32 -27.25 -15.63
N GLU A 827 -19.96 -25.99 -15.85
CA GLU A 827 -20.45 -24.85 -15.07
C GLU A 827 -21.72 -24.30 -15.71
N GLY A 828 -22.88 -24.52 -15.07
CA GLY A 828 -24.17 -23.98 -15.54
C GLY A 828 -24.61 -24.49 -16.92
N GLY A 829 -24.24 -25.73 -17.26
CA GLY A 829 -24.52 -26.33 -18.57
C GLY A 829 -23.54 -25.93 -19.69
N THR A 830 -22.49 -25.16 -19.38
CA THR A 830 -21.39 -24.87 -20.30
C THR A 830 -20.13 -25.63 -19.87
N SER A 831 -19.61 -26.50 -20.74
CA SER A 831 -18.31 -27.17 -20.54
C SER A 831 -17.18 -26.15 -20.55
N LYS A 832 -16.64 -25.82 -19.38
CA LYS A 832 -15.50 -24.93 -19.23
C LYS A 832 -14.21 -25.74 -19.09
N THR A 833 -13.16 -25.30 -19.81
CA THR A 833 -11.81 -25.92 -19.76
C THR A 833 -10.85 -25.02 -19.00
N TYR A 834 -9.99 -25.60 -18.17
CA TYR A 834 -8.99 -24.90 -17.35
C TYR A 834 -7.60 -25.52 -17.54
N LYS A 835 -6.53 -24.71 -17.52
CA LYS A 835 -5.15 -25.19 -17.37
C LYS A 835 -4.95 -25.71 -15.93
N VAL A 836 -4.37 -26.91 -15.80
CA VAL A 836 -3.80 -27.35 -14.51
C VAL A 836 -2.46 -26.63 -14.32
N GLY A 837 -2.49 -25.51 -13.59
CA GLY A 837 -1.33 -24.63 -13.41
C GLY A 837 -0.61 -24.81 -12.08
N LEU A 838 -1.28 -25.39 -11.08
CA LEU A 838 -0.73 -25.56 -9.73
C LEU A 838 -0.98 -27.00 -9.24
N ILE A 839 -0.02 -27.51 -8.47
CA ILE A 839 -0.19 -28.68 -7.60
C ILE A 839 -0.21 -28.15 -6.17
N GLY A 840 -1.29 -28.39 -5.44
CA GLY A 840 -1.54 -27.80 -4.14
C GLY A 840 -0.60 -28.31 -3.05
N ASP A 841 -0.55 -27.58 -1.93
CA ASP A 841 0.07 -28.08 -0.71
C ASP A 841 -0.67 -29.36 -0.27
N TYR A 842 0.08 -30.43 0.06
CA TYR A 842 -0.45 -31.75 0.48
C TYR A 842 -1.32 -32.48 -0.56
N ALA A 843 -1.22 -32.16 -1.86
CA ALA A 843 -2.12 -32.68 -2.91
C ALA A 843 -2.28 -34.22 -2.97
N PHE A 844 -1.28 -35.01 -2.59
CA PHE A 844 -1.39 -36.47 -2.55
C PHE A 844 -1.61 -37.07 -1.14
N GLU A 845 -1.91 -36.27 -0.11
CA GLU A 845 -2.10 -36.73 1.30
C GLU A 845 -3.17 -37.82 1.48
N ASN A 846 -4.17 -37.87 0.59
CA ASN A 846 -5.27 -38.84 0.60
C ASN A 846 -5.14 -39.93 -0.49
N ALA A 847 -4.01 -40.00 -1.19
CA ALA A 847 -3.83 -40.93 -2.30
C ALA A 847 -3.87 -42.41 -1.85
N ASN A 848 -4.44 -43.27 -2.69
CA ASN A 848 -4.53 -44.71 -2.42
C ASN A 848 -3.12 -45.32 -2.25
N GLU A 849 -2.97 -46.26 -1.31
CA GLU A 849 -1.66 -46.88 -1.04
C GLU A 849 -1.10 -47.67 -2.22
N HIS A 850 -1.93 -48.10 -3.18
CA HIS A 850 -1.50 -48.71 -4.45
C HIS A 850 -0.68 -47.75 -5.33
N MET A 851 -0.85 -46.42 -5.20
CA MET A 851 -0.18 -45.43 -6.04
C MET A 851 1.33 -45.40 -5.79
N LYS A 852 2.11 -45.79 -6.81
CA LYS A 852 3.58 -45.85 -6.79
C LYS A 852 4.24 -44.83 -7.74
N GLU A 853 3.52 -44.34 -8.74
CA GLU A 853 4.05 -43.46 -9.77
C GLU A 853 3.10 -42.27 -10.01
N VAL A 854 3.65 -41.09 -10.29
CA VAL A 854 2.89 -39.91 -10.76
C VAL A 854 3.49 -39.38 -12.07
N VAL A 855 2.69 -39.29 -13.12
CA VAL A 855 3.03 -38.66 -14.40
C VAL A 855 2.38 -37.28 -14.48
N VAL A 856 3.19 -36.24 -14.46
CA VAL A 856 2.79 -34.85 -14.65
C VAL A 856 2.92 -34.50 -16.13
N LYS A 857 1.80 -34.56 -16.86
CA LYS A 857 1.70 -34.05 -18.24
C LYS A 857 1.65 -32.51 -18.23
N ALA A 858 1.01 -31.94 -17.21
CA ALA A 858 0.80 -30.50 -17.05
C ALA A 858 2.08 -29.65 -16.95
N ALA A 859 2.11 -28.54 -17.69
CA ALA A 859 3.09 -27.46 -17.54
C ALA A 859 2.78 -26.61 -16.28
N VAL A 860 2.98 -27.20 -15.10
CA VAL A 860 2.66 -26.57 -13.80
C VAL A 860 3.64 -25.45 -13.44
N ASP A 861 3.11 -24.32 -12.97
CA ASP A 861 3.86 -23.12 -12.61
C ASP A 861 4.29 -23.13 -11.13
N TYR A 862 3.51 -23.78 -10.27
CA TYR A 862 3.72 -23.93 -8.82
C TYR A 862 3.57 -25.40 -8.38
N ILE A 863 4.42 -25.81 -7.42
CA ILE A 863 4.29 -27.09 -6.71
C ILE A 863 4.32 -26.82 -5.20
N GLY A 864 3.29 -27.30 -4.51
CA GLY A 864 3.01 -27.06 -3.10
C GLY A 864 3.89 -27.83 -2.10
N ALA A 865 3.88 -27.34 -0.87
CA ALA A 865 4.59 -27.96 0.25
C ALA A 865 4.04 -29.37 0.51
N MET A 866 4.93 -30.36 0.63
CA MET A 866 4.59 -31.78 0.81
C MET A 866 3.63 -32.34 -0.26
N ALA A 867 3.58 -31.76 -1.47
CA ALA A 867 2.67 -32.18 -2.54
C ALA A 867 2.66 -33.70 -2.76
N PHE A 868 3.83 -34.33 -2.95
CA PHE A 868 3.96 -35.76 -3.30
C PHE A 868 4.11 -36.69 -2.08
N VAL A 869 3.57 -36.30 -0.92
CA VAL A 869 3.62 -37.07 0.34
C VAL A 869 2.26 -37.69 0.65
N THR A 870 2.15 -39.03 0.54
CA THR A 870 0.86 -39.74 0.71
C THR A 870 0.45 -40.05 2.16
N LYS A 871 1.18 -39.52 3.15
CA LYS A 871 0.76 -39.54 4.55
C LYS A 871 1.46 -38.43 5.34
N THR A 872 0.67 -37.57 6.00
CA THR A 872 1.19 -36.61 6.97
C THR A 872 0.72 -36.96 8.40
N LYS A 873 1.27 -36.25 9.38
CA LYS A 873 0.76 -36.18 10.75
C LYS A 873 0.34 -34.74 11.01
N ARG A 874 -0.97 -34.52 11.14
CA ARG A 874 -1.57 -33.25 11.59
C ARG A 874 -1.73 -33.29 13.11
N VAL A 875 -1.29 -32.25 13.83
CA VAL A 875 -1.41 -32.13 15.30
C VAL A 875 -1.87 -30.73 15.67
N THR A 876 -2.97 -30.64 16.40
CA THR A 876 -3.49 -29.36 16.94
C THR A 876 -3.21 -29.28 18.43
N ALA A 877 -2.43 -28.28 18.86
CA ALA A 877 -2.15 -28.01 20.25
C ALA A 877 -2.14 -26.49 20.50
N ASN A 878 -2.75 -26.02 21.59
CA ASN A 878 -2.82 -24.60 21.97
C ASN A 878 -3.31 -23.67 20.84
N GLY A 879 -4.20 -24.15 19.98
CA GLY A 879 -4.71 -23.41 18.81
C GLY A 879 -3.78 -23.38 17.58
N GLN A 880 -2.55 -23.90 17.67
CA GLN A 880 -1.66 -24.07 16.53
C GLN A 880 -1.81 -25.47 15.92
N SER A 881 -2.03 -25.53 14.60
CA SER A 881 -2.01 -26.77 13.82
C SER A 881 -0.66 -26.93 13.12
N THR A 882 0.10 -27.95 13.53
CA THR A 882 1.34 -28.39 12.87
C THR A 882 1.07 -29.57 11.95
N ILE A 883 1.80 -29.63 10.85
CA ILE A 883 1.73 -30.70 9.85
C ILE A 883 3.16 -31.15 9.59
N SER A 884 3.39 -32.45 9.44
CA SER A 884 4.72 -33.03 9.19
C SER A 884 4.62 -34.30 8.34
N PRO A 885 5.60 -34.58 7.47
CA PRO A 885 5.57 -35.75 6.60
C PRO A 885 5.74 -37.04 7.41
N VAL A 886 5.07 -38.13 7.01
CA VAL A 886 5.20 -39.45 7.65
C VAL A 886 5.75 -40.48 6.67
N SER A 887 5.13 -40.60 5.50
CA SER A 887 5.54 -41.54 4.46
C SER A 887 5.02 -41.12 3.09
N THR A 888 5.58 -41.69 2.04
CA THR A 888 4.96 -41.68 0.71
C THR A 888 4.99 -43.07 0.09
N THR A 889 3.95 -43.43 -0.66
CA THR A 889 3.87 -44.63 -1.50
C THR A 889 4.39 -44.38 -2.91
N ILE A 890 4.34 -43.12 -3.36
CA ILE A 890 4.88 -42.66 -4.64
C ILE A 890 6.42 -42.79 -4.62
N ARG A 891 6.97 -43.68 -5.44
CA ARG A 891 8.42 -43.94 -5.62
C ARG A 891 9.02 -43.10 -6.74
N GLN A 892 8.23 -42.76 -7.75
CA GLN A 892 8.67 -42.04 -8.94
C GLN A 892 7.71 -40.91 -9.31
N VAL A 893 8.24 -39.77 -9.74
CA VAL A 893 7.47 -38.67 -10.33
C VAL A 893 8.09 -38.30 -11.68
N ILE A 894 7.31 -38.38 -12.75
CA ILE A 894 7.71 -38.12 -14.13
C ILE A 894 7.14 -36.76 -14.54
N PHE A 895 7.96 -35.86 -15.08
CA PHE A 895 7.50 -34.61 -15.69
C PHE A 895 7.82 -34.64 -17.20
N THR A 896 6.78 -34.62 -18.03
CA THR A 896 6.95 -34.54 -19.50
C THR A 896 7.02 -33.10 -20.01
N GLY A 897 6.60 -32.13 -19.19
CA GLY A 897 6.61 -30.70 -19.52
C GLY A 897 7.99 -30.17 -19.93
N ASN A 898 8.03 -29.35 -20.97
CA ASN A 898 9.27 -28.80 -21.55
C ASN A 898 9.95 -27.72 -20.69
N ALA A 899 9.41 -27.37 -19.53
CA ALA A 899 9.97 -26.40 -18.59
C ALA A 899 9.66 -26.79 -17.13
N PRO A 900 10.60 -26.59 -16.18
CA PRO A 900 10.36 -26.82 -14.76
C PRO A 900 9.40 -25.81 -14.16
N ALA A 901 8.68 -26.23 -13.11
CA ALA A 901 7.85 -25.33 -12.32
C ALA A 901 8.67 -24.16 -11.76
N THR A 902 8.21 -22.94 -12.03
CA THR A 902 8.93 -21.71 -11.68
C THR A 902 8.93 -21.43 -10.17
N LYS A 903 7.97 -22.01 -9.42
CA LYS A 903 7.76 -21.78 -7.98
C LYS A 903 7.64 -23.10 -7.22
N LEU A 904 8.74 -23.53 -6.60
CA LEU A 904 8.73 -24.57 -5.57
C LEU A 904 8.41 -23.93 -4.21
N SER A 905 7.32 -24.32 -3.55
CA SER A 905 6.81 -23.71 -2.31
C SER A 905 7.86 -23.47 -1.22
N GLN A 906 8.71 -24.45 -0.92
CA GLN A 906 9.78 -24.37 0.08
C GLN A 906 10.74 -23.21 -0.22
N LYS A 907 11.22 -23.13 -1.47
CA LYS A 907 12.18 -22.10 -1.92
C LYS A 907 11.50 -20.75 -2.12
N TYR A 908 10.28 -20.75 -2.65
CA TYR A 908 9.51 -19.54 -2.96
C TYR A 908 9.06 -18.82 -1.69
N PHE A 909 8.50 -19.54 -0.72
CA PHE A 909 8.04 -18.97 0.55
C PHE A 909 9.06 -19.03 1.70
N SER A 910 10.27 -19.54 1.45
CA SER A 910 11.32 -19.71 2.46
C SER A 910 10.86 -20.53 3.68
N LEU A 911 10.22 -21.67 3.40
CA LEU A 911 9.70 -22.59 4.41
C LEU A 911 10.81 -23.47 4.99
N GLY A 912 10.56 -24.06 6.17
CA GLY A 912 11.48 -25.02 6.78
C GLY A 912 11.63 -26.32 5.97
N ALA A 913 12.71 -27.07 6.21
CA ALA A 913 13.04 -28.28 5.46
C ALA A 913 11.89 -29.32 5.37
N ALA A 914 11.10 -29.46 6.45
CA ALA A 914 9.95 -30.36 6.49
C ALA A 914 8.84 -30.06 5.46
N PHE A 915 8.80 -28.85 4.90
CA PHE A 915 7.82 -28.43 3.88
C PHE A 915 8.33 -28.64 2.43
N SER A 916 9.28 -29.55 2.23
CA SER A 916 9.74 -29.98 0.90
C SER A 916 8.59 -30.51 0.05
N GLU A 917 8.59 -30.22 -1.25
CA GLU A 917 7.57 -30.66 -2.22
C GLU A 917 7.58 -32.19 -2.42
N PHE A 918 8.78 -32.79 -2.39
CA PHE A 918 9.03 -34.22 -2.52
C PHE A 918 9.52 -34.84 -1.19
N PHE A 919 9.21 -36.11 -0.95
CA PHE A 919 9.47 -36.78 0.32
C PHE A 919 10.97 -36.96 0.63
N ARG A 920 11.35 -36.63 1.88
CA ARG A 920 12.72 -36.66 2.42
C ARG A 920 12.77 -37.32 3.81
N GLY A 921 12.07 -38.44 3.96
CA GLY A 921 11.89 -39.12 5.24
C GLY A 921 10.91 -38.41 6.18
N ALA A 922 10.53 -39.08 7.27
CA ALA A 922 9.59 -38.55 8.27
C ALA A 922 10.13 -37.34 9.08
N SER A 923 11.45 -37.09 9.03
CA SER A 923 12.07 -35.88 9.56
C SER A 923 11.97 -34.68 8.59
N GLY A 924 11.69 -34.94 7.30
CA GLY A 924 11.81 -33.95 6.23
C GLY A 924 13.25 -33.51 5.94
N THR A 925 14.25 -34.17 6.53
CA THR A 925 15.67 -33.80 6.42
C THR A 925 16.49 -34.98 5.91
N GLY A 926 16.88 -34.91 4.64
CA GLY A 926 17.66 -35.95 3.96
C GLY A 926 17.79 -35.68 2.47
N ASN A 927 18.23 -36.69 1.72
CA ASN A 927 18.03 -36.70 0.26
C ASN A 927 16.53 -36.91 -0.05
N CYS A 928 16.11 -36.56 -1.26
CA CYS A 928 14.80 -36.98 -1.76
C CYS A 928 14.82 -38.51 -1.99
N GLU A 929 13.86 -39.21 -1.41
CA GLU A 929 13.73 -40.67 -1.54
C GLU A 929 13.01 -41.08 -2.84
N GLN A 930 12.24 -40.14 -3.41
CA GLN A 930 11.53 -40.32 -4.68
C GLN A 930 12.50 -40.06 -5.84
N LYS A 931 12.40 -40.85 -6.92
CA LYS A 931 13.07 -40.55 -8.19
C LYS A 931 12.25 -39.53 -8.96
N ILE A 932 12.92 -38.56 -9.59
CA ILE A 932 12.28 -37.52 -10.38
C ILE A 932 12.80 -37.63 -11.81
N TYR A 933 11.93 -37.95 -12.76
CA TYR A 933 12.29 -38.16 -14.16
C TYR A 933 11.83 -37.00 -15.03
N VAL A 934 12.72 -36.54 -15.91
CA VAL A 934 12.49 -35.42 -16.82
C VAL A 934 13.08 -35.74 -18.20
N LYS A 935 12.67 -35.00 -19.23
CA LYS A 935 13.24 -35.14 -20.59
C LYS A 935 14.76 -34.97 -20.58
N LYS A 936 15.45 -35.72 -21.43
CA LYS A 936 16.92 -35.67 -21.56
C LYS A 936 17.36 -34.26 -21.95
N SER A 937 16.63 -33.61 -22.87
CA SER A 937 16.88 -32.23 -23.30
C SER A 937 16.65 -31.18 -22.21
N LYS A 938 15.95 -31.52 -21.13
CA LYS A 938 15.54 -30.62 -20.03
C LYS A 938 16.19 -30.91 -18.69
N LEU A 939 17.03 -31.95 -18.59
CA LEU A 939 17.72 -32.31 -17.36
C LEU A 939 18.55 -31.15 -16.77
N SER A 940 19.21 -30.37 -17.63
CA SER A 940 19.93 -29.14 -17.25
C SER A 940 19.02 -28.13 -16.57
N ASP A 941 17.89 -27.83 -17.23
CA ASP A 941 16.98 -26.74 -16.92
C ASP A 941 16.27 -27.03 -15.58
N TYR A 942 15.81 -28.28 -15.40
CA TYR A 942 15.27 -28.76 -14.13
C TYR A 942 16.32 -28.79 -13.03
N LYS A 943 17.57 -29.23 -13.27
CA LYS A 943 18.62 -29.24 -12.23
C LYS A 943 19.05 -27.83 -11.81
N ALA A 944 19.00 -26.86 -12.71
CA ALA A 944 19.24 -25.45 -12.39
C ALA A 944 18.10 -24.82 -11.57
N ALA A 945 16.85 -25.01 -11.99
CA ALA A 945 15.69 -24.48 -11.28
C ALA A 945 15.51 -25.13 -9.89
N TRP A 946 15.58 -26.46 -9.86
CA TRP A 946 15.28 -27.33 -8.72
C TRP A 946 16.57 -27.88 -8.07
N SER A 947 17.52 -26.99 -7.79
CA SER A 947 18.84 -27.31 -7.20
C SER A 947 18.78 -28.25 -5.97
N ASN A 948 17.77 -28.10 -5.12
CA ASN A 948 17.55 -28.94 -3.93
C ASN A 948 17.25 -30.42 -4.26
N TYR A 949 16.89 -30.72 -5.50
CA TYR A 949 16.51 -32.05 -6.00
C TYR A 949 17.43 -32.57 -7.10
N ALA A 950 18.53 -31.87 -7.42
CA ALA A 950 19.42 -32.20 -8.55
C ALA A 950 20.08 -33.61 -8.48
N LYS A 951 20.12 -34.24 -7.30
CA LYS A 951 20.56 -35.65 -7.10
C LYS A 951 19.45 -36.70 -7.34
N ALA A 952 18.19 -36.30 -7.29
CA ALA A 952 17.03 -37.15 -7.54
C ALA A 952 16.50 -37.04 -8.98
N LEU A 953 16.85 -35.93 -9.65
CA LEU A 953 16.60 -35.67 -11.06
C LEU A 953 17.46 -36.54 -11.98
N ASP A 954 16.81 -37.33 -12.82
CA ASP A 954 17.40 -38.16 -13.88
C ASP A 954 16.52 -38.11 -15.14
N TYR A 955 16.99 -38.66 -16.26
CA TYR A 955 16.21 -38.92 -17.48
C TYR A 955 16.15 -40.42 -17.83
N LYS A 956 16.92 -41.25 -17.13
CA LYS A 956 17.10 -42.68 -17.40
C LYS A 956 16.13 -43.52 -16.57
N ILE A 957 14.97 -43.86 -17.15
CA ILE A 957 13.97 -44.68 -16.50
C ILE A 957 14.38 -46.15 -16.63
N GLN A 958 14.79 -46.75 -15.50
CA GLN A 958 15.27 -48.13 -15.42
C GLN A 958 14.20 -49.13 -14.93
N GLY A 959 12.96 -48.70 -14.69
CA GLY A 959 11.92 -49.55 -14.10
C GLY A 959 10.80 -48.77 -13.39
N ASP A 960 9.77 -49.46 -12.89
CA ASP A 960 8.56 -48.88 -12.26
C ASP A 960 8.71 -48.48 -10.78
N GLY A 961 9.96 -48.28 -10.35
CA GLY A 961 10.33 -47.95 -8.97
C GLY A 961 10.50 -49.17 -8.05
N ASN A 962 9.86 -50.31 -8.37
CA ASN A 962 9.99 -51.56 -7.60
C ASN A 962 10.65 -52.68 -8.41
N ALA A 963 10.44 -52.74 -9.73
CA ALA A 963 11.04 -53.72 -10.62
C ALA A 963 11.82 -53.05 -11.76
N ALA A 964 13.01 -53.56 -12.06
CA ALA A 964 13.82 -53.08 -13.18
C ALA A 964 13.21 -53.51 -14.53
N PHE A 965 13.12 -52.57 -15.48
CA PHE A 965 12.68 -52.87 -16.84
C PHE A 965 13.82 -53.52 -17.64
N LYS A 966 13.68 -54.82 -17.91
CA LYS A 966 14.67 -55.60 -18.66
C LYS A 966 13.98 -56.57 -19.61
N ILE A 967 14.43 -56.59 -20.87
CA ILE A 967 14.06 -57.63 -21.82
C ILE A 967 14.99 -58.83 -21.58
N ASN A 968 14.49 -59.87 -20.93
CA ASN A 968 15.29 -61.04 -20.51
C ASN A 968 15.62 -62.03 -21.64
N ARG A 969 15.07 -61.80 -22.84
CA ARG A 969 15.22 -62.61 -24.07
C ARG A 969 15.24 -61.68 -25.28
N LYS A 970 15.26 -62.22 -26.50
CA LYS A 970 15.14 -61.49 -27.77
C LYS A 970 13.91 -60.56 -27.86
N TYR A 971 12.82 -60.85 -27.13
CA TYR A 971 11.54 -60.13 -27.24
C TYR A 971 10.92 -59.72 -25.89
N GLY A 972 10.16 -58.62 -25.89
CA GLY A 972 9.44 -58.05 -24.74
C GLY A 972 8.22 -57.22 -25.16
N THR A 973 7.48 -56.64 -24.22
CA THR A 973 6.30 -55.79 -24.52
C THR A 973 6.24 -54.58 -23.60
N PHE A 974 5.66 -53.48 -24.09
CA PHE A 974 5.73 -52.18 -23.42
C PHE A 974 4.54 -51.26 -23.75
N ALA A 975 4.19 -50.38 -22.81
CA ALA A 975 3.29 -49.23 -23.00
C ALA A 975 3.50 -48.19 -21.88
N ARG A 976 3.29 -46.89 -22.17
CA ARG A 976 3.25 -45.78 -21.17
C ARG A 976 2.22 -44.73 -21.56
N GLU A 977 1.81 -43.90 -20.62
CA GLU A 977 0.87 -42.77 -20.76
C GLU A 977 1.49 -41.55 -21.44
N PHE A 978 2.79 -41.59 -21.70
CA PHE A 978 3.61 -40.56 -22.30
C PHE A 978 4.57 -41.18 -23.32
N ASP A 979 5.04 -40.38 -24.26
CA ASP A 979 6.00 -40.80 -25.28
C ASP A 979 7.31 -41.30 -24.65
N THR A 980 7.90 -42.34 -25.23
CA THR A 980 9.17 -42.92 -24.75
C THR A 980 10.14 -43.21 -25.87
N ASP A 981 11.43 -43.20 -25.55
CA ASP A 981 12.49 -43.52 -26.51
C ASP A 981 13.48 -44.54 -25.92
N PHE A 982 13.68 -45.64 -26.65
CA PHE A 982 14.65 -46.70 -26.37
C PHE A 982 15.97 -46.55 -27.17
N SER A 983 15.99 -45.71 -28.20
CA SER A 983 17.17 -45.46 -29.05
C SER A 983 18.29 -44.71 -28.32
N ASP A 984 17.97 -43.92 -27.28
CA ASP A 984 18.98 -43.22 -26.48
C ASP A 984 19.98 -44.18 -25.84
N TYR A 985 19.54 -45.35 -25.36
CA TYR A 985 20.44 -46.33 -24.76
C TYR A 985 21.53 -46.76 -25.75
N LEU A 986 21.16 -47.13 -26.99
CA LEU A 986 22.13 -47.44 -28.05
C LEU A 986 23.03 -46.24 -28.35
N THR A 987 22.44 -45.04 -28.42
CA THR A 987 23.13 -43.79 -28.76
C THR A 987 24.14 -43.34 -27.69
N GLN A 988 23.94 -43.72 -26.42
CA GLN A 988 24.80 -43.33 -25.29
C GLN A 988 25.73 -44.45 -24.80
N LYS A 989 25.45 -45.72 -25.13
CA LYS A 989 26.20 -46.88 -24.65
C LYS A 989 26.82 -47.73 -25.75
N HIS A 990 26.28 -47.70 -26.97
CA HIS A 990 26.69 -48.52 -28.11
C HIS A 990 26.69 -50.05 -27.84
N THR A 991 25.85 -50.52 -26.90
CA THR A 991 25.88 -51.90 -26.38
C THR A 991 24.68 -52.78 -26.74
N VAL A 992 23.51 -52.23 -27.09
CA VAL A 992 22.36 -53.03 -27.59
C VAL A 992 21.40 -52.16 -28.40
N LYS A 993 20.83 -52.70 -29.47
CA LYS A 993 19.80 -52.07 -30.31
C LYS A 993 18.44 -52.69 -30.01
N VAL A 994 17.52 -51.89 -29.46
CA VAL A 994 16.11 -52.25 -29.30
C VAL A 994 15.26 -51.44 -30.27
N ALA A 995 14.26 -52.09 -30.87
CA ALA A 995 13.26 -51.45 -31.73
C ALA A 995 11.84 -51.90 -31.35
N ALA A 996 10.87 -51.03 -31.62
CA ALA A 996 9.47 -51.18 -31.27
C ALA A 996 8.62 -51.46 -32.52
N PHE A 997 7.80 -52.50 -32.44
CA PHE A 997 7.02 -53.02 -33.56
C PHE A 997 5.53 -53.06 -33.20
N VAL A 998 4.71 -52.80 -34.22
CA VAL A 998 3.25 -52.92 -34.20
C VAL A 998 2.83 -53.79 -35.39
N ALA A 999 1.70 -54.49 -35.27
CA ALA A 999 1.28 -55.45 -36.29
C ALA A 999 -0.02 -55.02 -36.95
N GLY A 1000 0.12 -54.55 -38.19
CA GLY A 1000 -0.99 -54.27 -39.09
C GLY A 1000 -1.38 -55.46 -39.94
N THR A 1001 -2.64 -55.50 -40.34
CA THR A 1001 -3.19 -56.54 -41.22
C THR A 1001 -2.46 -56.59 -42.58
N PRO A 1002 -2.35 -57.77 -43.22
CA PRO A 1002 -3.13 -58.99 -42.97
C PRO A 1002 -2.46 -59.97 -41.99
N ILE A 1003 -3.28 -60.82 -41.37
CA ILE A 1003 -2.81 -62.10 -40.82
C ILE A 1003 -2.69 -63.07 -42.00
N LEU A 1004 -1.47 -63.36 -42.43
CA LEU A 1004 -1.20 -64.13 -43.64
C LEU A 1004 -1.26 -65.63 -43.36
N ARG A 1005 -2.16 -66.35 -44.03
CA ARG A 1005 -2.23 -67.82 -43.96
C ARG A 1005 -1.07 -68.43 -44.74
N GLY A 1006 -0.18 -69.15 -44.04
CA GLY A 1006 0.92 -69.91 -44.64
C GLY A 1006 0.43 -71.11 -45.47
N SER A 1007 1.26 -71.56 -46.40
CA SER A 1007 0.98 -72.67 -47.31
C SER A 1007 0.94 -74.02 -46.58
N GLY A 1008 -0.26 -74.54 -46.36
CA GLY A 1008 -0.49 -75.87 -45.80
C GLY A 1008 -1.98 -76.19 -45.66
N ASP A 1009 -2.31 -77.48 -45.74
CA ASP A 1009 -3.68 -77.98 -45.73
C ASP A 1009 -4.44 -77.69 -44.42
N TYR A 1010 -5.77 -77.88 -44.50
CA TYR A 1010 -6.74 -77.56 -43.45
C TYR A 1010 -6.30 -78.05 -42.06
N GLY A 1011 -6.32 -77.14 -41.09
CA GLY A 1011 -6.02 -77.42 -39.68
C GLY A 1011 -4.54 -77.39 -39.28
N LYS A 1012 -3.59 -77.15 -40.20
CA LYS A 1012 -2.14 -77.10 -39.87
C LYS A 1012 -1.39 -75.86 -40.36
N SER A 1013 -2.02 -74.95 -41.12
CA SER A 1013 -1.40 -73.71 -41.59
C SER A 1013 -0.95 -72.82 -40.42
N SER A 1014 0.29 -72.30 -40.45
CA SER A 1014 0.71 -71.20 -39.58
C SER A 1014 0.14 -69.87 -40.09
N TYR A 1015 -0.32 -69.03 -39.16
CA TYR A 1015 -0.85 -67.70 -39.42
C TYR A 1015 0.19 -66.65 -39.03
N HIS A 1016 0.75 -65.98 -40.03
CA HIS A 1016 1.83 -65.03 -39.86
C HIS A 1016 1.26 -63.63 -39.63
N VAL A 1017 1.54 -63.07 -38.46
CA VAL A 1017 1.22 -61.68 -38.11
C VAL A 1017 2.45 -60.84 -38.43
N ARG A 1018 2.38 -60.01 -39.47
CA ARG A 1018 3.52 -59.14 -39.85
C ARG A 1018 3.70 -58.04 -38.80
N MET A 1019 4.84 -58.07 -38.13
CA MET A 1019 5.32 -57.05 -37.21
C MET A 1019 6.18 -56.05 -37.99
N THR A 1020 5.66 -54.84 -38.20
CA THR A 1020 6.37 -53.74 -38.86
C THR A 1020 6.77 -52.70 -37.81
N SER A 1021 7.87 -51.99 -38.06
CA SER A 1021 8.38 -50.96 -37.14
C SER A 1021 7.34 -49.85 -36.92
N VAL A 1022 7.26 -49.32 -35.70
CA VAL A 1022 6.22 -48.34 -35.30
C VAL A 1022 6.33 -47.01 -36.06
N ASP A 1023 7.53 -46.61 -36.47
CA ASP A 1023 7.76 -45.43 -37.30
C ASP A 1023 7.14 -45.56 -38.70
N LEU A 1024 7.26 -46.72 -39.32
CA LEU A 1024 6.61 -47.05 -40.60
C LEU A 1024 5.07 -47.21 -40.51
N LYS A 1025 4.49 -47.16 -39.30
CA LYS A 1025 3.05 -47.29 -39.04
C LYS A 1025 2.42 -46.07 -38.37
N GLY A 1026 3.10 -44.91 -38.41
CA GLY A 1026 2.58 -43.61 -37.97
C GLY A 1026 3.28 -43.01 -36.74
N GLY A 1027 4.39 -43.59 -36.29
CA GLY A 1027 5.27 -43.04 -35.25
C GLY A 1027 6.30 -42.04 -35.79
N VAL A 1028 7.44 -41.90 -35.10
CA VAL A 1028 8.53 -40.98 -35.48
C VAL A 1028 9.37 -41.59 -36.60
N ASN A 1029 9.12 -41.17 -37.84
CA ASN A 1029 9.85 -41.59 -39.05
C ASN A 1029 11.38 -41.65 -38.83
N GLY A 1030 11.97 -42.84 -38.96
CA GLY A 1030 13.42 -43.09 -38.81
C GLY A 1030 13.87 -43.41 -37.39
N ASN A 1031 13.01 -43.27 -36.37
CA ASN A 1031 13.30 -43.67 -34.99
C ASN A 1031 12.50 -44.91 -34.58
N TYR A 1032 13.01 -46.07 -35.00
CA TYR A 1032 12.59 -47.42 -34.62
C TYR A 1032 12.46 -47.65 -33.11
N GLY A 1033 13.05 -46.81 -32.25
CA GLY A 1033 13.02 -46.93 -30.79
C GLY A 1033 11.97 -46.06 -30.10
N TYR A 1034 11.25 -45.20 -30.82
CA TYR A 1034 10.32 -44.22 -30.28
C TYR A 1034 8.87 -44.73 -30.25
N ILE A 1035 8.20 -44.60 -29.11
CA ILE A 1035 6.85 -45.13 -28.88
C ILE A 1035 5.96 -44.00 -28.35
N PRO A 1036 4.96 -43.53 -29.13
CA PRO A 1036 4.03 -42.52 -28.68
C PRO A 1036 3.11 -42.97 -27.53
N ALA A 1037 2.65 -42.01 -26.73
CA ALA A 1037 1.76 -42.20 -25.60
C ALA A 1037 0.56 -43.13 -25.89
N GLY A 1038 0.26 -44.03 -24.96
CA GLY A 1038 -0.82 -45.02 -25.06
C GLY A 1038 -0.55 -46.19 -26.01
N THR A 1039 0.53 -46.16 -26.80
CA THR A 1039 0.84 -47.21 -27.77
C THR A 1039 1.38 -48.45 -27.06
N GLY A 1040 0.65 -49.57 -27.18
CA GLY A 1040 1.21 -50.88 -26.88
C GLY A 1040 2.10 -51.36 -28.02
N VAL A 1041 3.28 -51.91 -27.70
CA VAL A 1041 4.24 -52.42 -28.70
C VAL A 1041 4.85 -53.76 -28.30
N LEU A 1042 5.35 -54.48 -29.32
CA LEU A 1042 6.32 -55.56 -29.18
C LEU A 1042 7.73 -54.96 -29.31
N LEU A 1043 8.55 -55.11 -28.29
CA LEU A 1043 9.97 -54.76 -28.33
C LEU A 1043 10.80 -55.95 -28.81
N LYS A 1044 11.72 -55.70 -29.73
CA LYS A 1044 12.70 -56.67 -30.24
C LYS A 1044 14.11 -56.16 -29.96
N VAL A 1045 14.93 -57.01 -29.35
CA VAL A 1045 16.38 -56.83 -29.25
C VAL A 1045 16.98 -57.31 -30.57
N LEU A 1046 17.48 -56.40 -31.39
CA LEU A 1046 17.88 -56.73 -32.76
C LEU A 1046 19.21 -57.48 -32.80
N ASP A 1047 20.22 -56.96 -32.09
CA ASP A 1047 21.62 -57.41 -32.15
C ASP A 1047 22.03 -58.44 -31.08
N LYS A 1048 21.18 -58.71 -30.07
CA LYS A 1048 21.51 -59.56 -28.91
C LYS A 1048 20.32 -60.35 -28.37
N GLU A 1049 20.61 -61.31 -27.50
CA GLU A 1049 19.63 -62.18 -26.84
C GLU A 1049 18.95 -61.59 -25.60
N SER A 1050 19.39 -60.44 -25.07
CA SER A 1050 18.72 -59.74 -23.96
C SER A 1050 19.28 -58.32 -23.78
N THR A 1051 18.58 -57.48 -23.03
CA THR A 1051 19.10 -56.15 -22.65
C THR A 1051 20.04 -56.24 -21.43
N PRO A 1052 21.08 -55.39 -21.33
CA PRO A 1052 21.97 -55.32 -20.17
C PRO A 1052 21.26 -54.99 -18.84
N ALA A 1053 21.98 -55.13 -17.73
CA ALA A 1053 21.46 -54.85 -16.39
C ALA A 1053 21.30 -53.35 -16.07
N ASP A 1054 21.98 -52.46 -16.80
CA ASP A 1054 21.84 -51.00 -16.66
C ASP A 1054 20.88 -50.37 -17.70
N PHE A 1055 20.12 -51.21 -18.42
CA PHE A 1055 19.23 -50.80 -19.50
C PHE A 1055 18.17 -49.80 -19.00
N TYR A 1056 17.87 -48.80 -19.84
CA TYR A 1056 16.92 -47.74 -19.54
C TYR A 1056 16.21 -47.28 -20.82
N TYR A 1057 15.05 -46.64 -20.64
CA TYR A 1057 14.40 -45.80 -21.65
C TYR A 1057 14.34 -44.35 -21.15
N THR A 1058 14.03 -43.42 -22.04
CA THR A 1058 13.81 -42.01 -21.70
C THR A 1058 12.38 -41.60 -22.01
N ILE A 1059 11.97 -40.44 -21.48
CA ILE A 1059 10.82 -39.71 -22.02
C ILE A 1059 11.15 -39.30 -23.46
N GLY A 1060 10.17 -39.36 -24.36
CA GLY A 1060 10.30 -38.94 -25.76
C GLY A 1060 10.42 -37.42 -25.91
N GLU A 1061 11.18 -36.97 -26.90
CA GLU A 1061 11.47 -35.54 -27.17
C GLU A 1061 10.62 -34.97 -28.33
N HIS A 1062 9.65 -35.74 -28.87
CA HIS A 1062 8.81 -35.37 -30.02
C HIS A 1062 7.30 -35.35 -29.69
N ASP A 1063 6.94 -35.38 -28.41
CA ASP A 1063 5.56 -35.36 -27.88
C ASP A 1063 4.76 -34.08 -28.22
N ASN A 1064 5.37 -33.11 -28.89
CA ASN A 1064 4.71 -31.94 -29.48
C ASN A 1064 3.96 -32.26 -30.79
N VAL A 1065 3.97 -33.51 -31.24
CA VAL A 1065 3.25 -33.99 -32.43
C VAL A 1065 2.29 -35.11 -32.01
N SER A 1066 1.03 -35.06 -32.47
CA SER A 1066 0.07 -36.15 -32.25
C SER A 1066 0.28 -37.28 -33.25
N TYR A 1067 0.76 -38.42 -32.78
CA TYR A 1067 0.95 -39.62 -33.59
C TYR A 1067 -0.33 -40.45 -33.70
N SER A 1068 -0.58 -41.02 -34.88
CA SER A 1068 -1.72 -41.90 -35.14
C SER A 1068 -1.19 -43.26 -35.60
N ILE A 1069 -0.98 -44.17 -34.65
CA ILE A 1069 -0.48 -45.52 -34.94
C ILE A 1069 -1.60 -46.33 -35.59
N THR A 1070 -1.50 -46.50 -36.90
CA THR A 1070 -2.49 -47.22 -37.69
C THR A 1070 -2.33 -48.73 -37.50
N GLU A 1071 -3.44 -49.46 -37.61
CA GLU A 1071 -3.48 -50.93 -37.64
C GLU A 1071 -2.71 -51.61 -36.48
N ASN A 1072 -2.91 -51.23 -35.21
CA ASN A 1072 -2.16 -51.86 -34.11
C ASN A 1072 -2.95 -52.94 -33.34
N VAL A 1073 -2.57 -54.22 -33.49
CA VAL A 1073 -3.09 -55.34 -32.67
C VAL A 1073 -2.57 -55.37 -31.23
N MET A 1074 -1.43 -54.72 -30.94
CA MET A 1074 -0.89 -54.61 -29.59
C MET A 1074 -1.72 -53.61 -28.77
N LYS A 1075 -2.13 -54.00 -27.57
CA LYS A 1075 -2.91 -53.20 -26.62
C LYS A 1075 -2.10 -52.99 -25.35
N GLY A 1076 -1.82 -51.73 -25.05
CA GLY A 1076 -1.07 -51.33 -23.86
C GLY A 1076 -1.92 -51.37 -22.59
N VAL A 1077 -1.25 -51.54 -21.46
CA VAL A 1077 -1.82 -51.43 -20.11
C VAL A 1077 -0.92 -50.47 -19.34
N THR A 1078 -1.41 -49.28 -19.02
CA THR A 1078 -0.56 -48.14 -18.61
C THR A 1078 -0.78 -47.66 -17.18
N VAL A 1079 -2.02 -47.38 -16.78
CA VAL A 1079 -2.36 -46.77 -15.47
C VAL A 1079 -2.32 -47.76 -14.31
N ASN A 1080 -2.76 -49.00 -14.55
CA ASN A 1080 -3.04 -50.00 -13.51
C ASN A 1080 -2.69 -51.41 -14.00
N ASP A 1081 -2.42 -52.33 -13.07
CA ASP A 1081 -2.45 -53.76 -13.39
C ASP A 1081 -3.91 -54.14 -13.77
N ALA A 1082 -4.10 -54.80 -14.92
CA ALA A 1082 -5.43 -54.97 -15.53
C ALA A 1082 -5.86 -56.44 -15.64
N ALA A 1083 -7.17 -56.69 -15.62
CA ALA A 1083 -7.72 -57.96 -16.09
C ALA A 1083 -7.81 -57.93 -17.62
N VAL A 1084 -7.02 -58.77 -18.31
CA VAL A 1084 -7.09 -58.90 -19.76
C VAL A 1084 -8.12 -59.97 -20.11
N ASN A 1085 -9.30 -59.51 -20.55
CA ASN A 1085 -10.40 -60.36 -20.95
C ASN A 1085 -10.06 -61.20 -22.18
N ALA A 1086 -10.01 -62.51 -22.00
CA ALA A 1086 -9.78 -63.50 -23.04
C ALA A 1086 -10.74 -64.69 -22.88
N SER A 1087 -11.07 -65.33 -23.98
CA SER A 1087 -11.92 -66.52 -24.05
C SER A 1087 -11.49 -67.41 -25.23
N PRO A 1088 -11.95 -68.67 -25.34
CA PRO A 1088 -11.60 -69.51 -26.50
C PRO A 1088 -12.09 -68.93 -27.84
N GLY A 1089 -13.17 -68.14 -27.82
CA GLY A 1089 -13.69 -67.41 -28.98
C GLY A 1089 -13.06 -66.03 -29.21
N SER A 1090 -12.26 -65.52 -28.27
CA SER A 1090 -11.50 -64.26 -28.42
C SER A 1090 -10.21 -64.33 -27.59
N PRO A 1091 -9.22 -65.13 -28.04
CA PRO A 1091 -7.97 -65.31 -27.31
C PRO A 1091 -7.11 -64.04 -27.37
N VAL A 1092 -6.25 -63.89 -26.38
CA VAL A 1092 -5.20 -62.86 -26.35
C VAL A 1092 -3.83 -63.52 -26.27
N TYR A 1093 -2.80 -62.78 -26.65
CA TYR A 1093 -1.43 -63.30 -26.68
C TYR A 1093 -0.57 -62.44 -25.76
N VAL A 1094 -0.04 -63.07 -24.71
CA VAL A 1094 0.74 -62.41 -23.65
C VAL A 1094 2.21 -62.85 -23.73
N MET A 1095 3.14 -61.91 -23.53
CA MET A 1095 4.58 -62.18 -23.58
C MET A 1095 5.06 -62.87 -22.29
N GLN A 1096 5.59 -64.09 -22.40
CA GLN A 1096 6.18 -64.87 -21.32
C GLN A 1096 7.45 -65.57 -21.83
N ASP A 1097 8.55 -65.51 -21.07
CA ASP A 1097 9.82 -66.16 -21.40
C ASP A 1097 10.41 -65.83 -22.79
N GLY A 1098 10.06 -64.67 -23.37
CA GLY A 1098 10.51 -64.23 -24.69
C GLY A 1098 9.67 -64.75 -25.86
N MET A 1099 8.57 -65.46 -25.60
CA MET A 1099 7.58 -65.83 -26.62
C MET A 1099 6.21 -65.31 -26.24
N PHE A 1100 5.32 -65.19 -27.22
CA PHE A 1100 3.91 -64.97 -26.91
C PHE A 1100 3.26 -66.30 -26.58
N ARG A 1101 2.43 -66.37 -25.53
CA ARG A 1101 1.59 -67.54 -25.26
C ARG A 1101 0.11 -67.17 -25.40
N LYS A 1102 -0.68 -68.05 -26.00
CA LYS A 1102 -2.12 -67.88 -26.28
C LYS A 1102 -2.93 -68.13 -25.01
N ALA A 1103 -3.46 -67.08 -24.40
CA ALA A 1103 -4.38 -67.18 -23.28
C ALA A 1103 -5.83 -67.26 -23.77
N GLU A 1104 -6.55 -68.31 -23.35
CA GLU A 1104 -7.96 -68.56 -23.68
C GLU A 1104 -8.88 -68.40 -22.47
N THR A 1105 -8.33 -67.96 -21.33
CA THR A 1105 -9.03 -67.59 -20.10
C THR A 1105 -8.56 -66.19 -19.64
N PRO A 1106 -9.37 -65.44 -18.88
CA PRO A 1106 -9.01 -64.07 -18.48
C PRO A 1106 -7.71 -64.00 -17.67
N VAL A 1107 -6.76 -63.17 -18.13
CA VAL A 1107 -5.49 -62.97 -17.44
C VAL A 1107 -5.67 -61.88 -16.38
N ASN A 1108 -5.99 -62.31 -15.17
CA ASN A 1108 -6.13 -61.43 -14.01
C ASN A 1108 -4.74 -60.93 -13.54
N GLY A 1109 -4.62 -59.64 -13.23
CA GLY A 1109 -3.36 -59.04 -12.76
C GLY A 1109 -2.27 -58.93 -13.83
N PHE A 1110 -2.64 -58.72 -15.09
CA PHE A 1110 -1.67 -58.42 -16.15
C PHE A 1110 -0.95 -57.10 -15.82
N THR A 1111 0.37 -57.16 -15.72
CA THR A 1111 1.16 -56.05 -15.17
C THR A 1111 1.07 -54.78 -16.02
N VAL A 1112 0.98 -53.67 -15.31
CA VAL A 1112 1.15 -52.31 -15.80
C VAL A 1112 2.46 -52.12 -16.60
N HIS A 1113 2.46 -51.12 -17.46
CA HIS A 1113 3.53 -50.73 -18.39
C HIS A 1113 3.92 -51.80 -19.44
N LYS A 1114 3.06 -52.80 -19.68
CA LYS A 1114 3.24 -53.86 -20.68
C LYS A 1114 2.15 -53.80 -21.76
N ALA A 1115 2.26 -54.67 -22.76
CA ALA A 1115 1.24 -54.83 -23.80
C ALA A 1115 0.96 -56.31 -24.13
N TYR A 1116 -0.26 -56.59 -24.57
CA TYR A 1116 -0.69 -57.90 -25.09
C TYR A 1116 -1.19 -57.75 -26.53
N ALA A 1117 -1.15 -58.80 -27.35
CA ALA A 1117 -1.72 -58.76 -28.70
C ALA A 1117 -3.16 -59.29 -28.69
N LYS A 1118 -4.05 -58.62 -29.43
CA LYS A 1118 -5.41 -59.08 -29.71
C LYS A 1118 -5.64 -59.16 -31.22
N LEU A 1119 -5.66 -60.38 -31.75
CA LEU A 1119 -5.60 -60.68 -33.19
C LEU A 1119 -6.98 -60.86 -33.85
N GLY A 1120 -8.07 -60.78 -33.09
CA GLY A 1120 -9.42 -61.06 -33.59
C GLY A 1120 -9.71 -62.56 -33.72
N SER A 1121 -10.66 -62.93 -34.57
CA SER A 1121 -11.10 -64.31 -34.74
C SER A 1121 -10.13 -65.10 -35.61
N LEU A 1122 -9.57 -66.18 -35.06
CA LEU A 1122 -8.68 -67.12 -35.74
C LEU A 1122 -9.29 -68.53 -35.72
N PRO A 1123 -9.01 -69.40 -36.72
CA PRO A 1123 -9.50 -70.77 -36.72
C PRO A 1123 -9.02 -71.58 -35.50
N ALA A 1124 -9.84 -72.51 -35.02
CA ALA A 1124 -9.46 -73.40 -33.93
C ALA A 1124 -8.20 -74.21 -34.30
N GLY A 1125 -7.24 -74.29 -33.36
CA GLY A 1125 -5.94 -74.94 -33.59
C GLY A 1125 -4.96 -74.18 -34.49
N ALA A 1126 -5.29 -72.97 -34.98
CA ALA A 1126 -4.38 -72.17 -35.77
C ALA A 1126 -3.09 -71.85 -35.00
N LYS A 1127 -1.96 -72.36 -35.48
CA LYS A 1127 -0.65 -71.88 -35.07
C LYS A 1127 -0.50 -70.43 -35.52
N VAL A 1128 0.00 -69.57 -34.66
CA VAL A 1128 0.26 -68.16 -34.99
C VAL A 1128 1.76 -67.90 -34.85
N THR A 1129 2.28 -66.94 -35.60
CA THR A 1129 3.71 -66.60 -35.58
C THR A 1129 3.85 -65.11 -35.89
N PHE A 1130 4.48 -64.35 -35.00
CA PHE A 1130 4.80 -62.94 -35.29
C PHE A 1130 6.07 -62.92 -36.15
N VAL A 1131 6.01 -62.34 -37.35
CA VAL A 1131 7.11 -62.32 -38.33
C VAL A 1131 7.52 -60.89 -38.60
N PHE A 1132 8.81 -60.60 -38.54
CA PHE A 1132 9.36 -59.27 -38.79
C PHE A 1132 9.77 -59.11 -40.26
N ASP A 1133 9.93 -57.86 -40.69
CA ASP A 1133 10.33 -57.56 -42.08
C ASP A 1133 11.79 -57.98 -42.43
N ASP A 1134 12.59 -58.38 -41.42
CA ASP A 1134 13.90 -59.04 -41.57
C ASP A 1134 13.84 -60.57 -41.71
N GLY A 1135 12.64 -61.16 -41.63
CA GLY A 1135 12.43 -62.61 -41.76
C GLY A 1135 12.62 -63.40 -40.45
N GLU A 1136 13.09 -62.80 -39.35
CA GLU A 1136 13.02 -63.44 -38.04
C GLU A 1136 11.56 -63.57 -37.58
N ALA A 1137 11.30 -64.49 -36.63
CA ALA A 1137 9.97 -64.77 -36.12
C ALA A 1137 9.95 -65.07 -34.62
N THR A 1138 8.84 -64.76 -33.94
CA THR A 1138 8.54 -65.26 -32.59
C THR A 1138 7.60 -66.46 -32.67
N GLY A 1139 7.90 -67.52 -31.92
CA GLY A 1139 6.97 -68.63 -31.70
C GLY A 1139 5.76 -68.21 -30.85
N ILE A 1140 4.69 -69.02 -30.93
CA ILE A 1140 3.57 -69.01 -30.00
C ILE A 1140 3.31 -70.42 -29.47
N GLU A 1141 3.10 -70.51 -28.17
CA GLU A 1141 2.63 -71.72 -27.47
C GLU A 1141 1.18 -71.56 -26.98
N ASN A 1142 0.47 -72.66 -26.79
CA ASN A 1142 -0.83 -72.67 -26.09
C ASN A 1142 -0.60 -72.48 -24.58
N VAL A 1143 -1.45 -71.71 -23.91
CA VAL A 1143 -1.58 -71.74 -22.44
C VAL A 1143 -2.72 -72.70 -22.06
N ASP A 1144 -2.47 -73.99 -22.24
CA ASP A 1144 -3.27 -75.05 -21.63
C ASP A 1144 -2.58 -75.61 -20.37
N ALA A 1145 -3.32 -76.37 -19.57
CA ALA A 1145 -3.01 -76.62 -18.16
C ALA A 1145 -1.77 -77.50 -17.89
N ALA A 1146 -1.34 -77.46 -16.63
CA ALA A 1146 -0.08 -77.99 -16.12
C ALA A 1146 0.19 -79.49 -16.37
N GLU A 1147 1.21 -79.76 -17.19
CA GLU A 1147 2.17 -80.86 -17.13
C GLU A 1147 3.49 -80.28 -17.74
N ASP A 1148 4.72 -80.74 -17.47
CA ASP A 1148 5.21 -82.12 -17.52
C ASP A 1148 6.50 -82.22 -16.65
N SER A 1149 6.35 -82.23 -15.33
CA SER A 1149 7.50 -82.25 -14.39
C SER A 1149 8.03 -83.64 -14.05
N GLU A 1150 7.40 -84.72 -14.55
CA GLU A 1150 7.77 -86.11 -14.22
C GLU A 1150 8.70 -86.78 -15.25
N ARG A 1151 9.11 -86.08 -16.31
CA ARG A 1151 9.82 -86.67 -17.45
C ARG A 1151 11.25 -87.16 -17.21
N GLN A 1152 11.83 -87.02 -16.01
CA GLN A 1152 13.26 -87.25 -15.77
C GLN A 1152 13.66 -88.68 -15.34
N ASP A 1153 12.74 -89.54 -14.93
CA ASP A 1153 13.08 -90.88 -14.42
C ASP A 1153 12.25 -92.03 -15.03
N VAL A 1154 12.36 -92.20 -16.34
CA VAL A 1154 11.73 -93.29 -17.09
C VAL A 1154 12.78 -94.28 -17.62
N TRP A 1155 12.54 -95.57 -17.38
CA TRP A 1155 13.38 -96.67 -17.84
C TRP A 1155 12.70 -97.42 -18.99
N TYR A 1156 13.48 -97.97 -19.91
CA TYR A 1156 13.02 -98.81 -21.01
C TYR A 1156 13.84 -100.10 -21.10
N ASN A 1157 13.23 -101.22 -21.50
CA ASN A 1157 13.99 -102.42 -21.89
C ASN A 1157 14.62 -102.24 -23.28
N LEU A 1158 15.46 -103.19 -23.71
CA LEU A 1158 16.12 -103.13 -25.03
C LEU A 1158 15.15 -103.22 -26.23
N ASN A 1159 13.88 -103.60 -26.00
CA ASN A 1159 12.82 -103.61 -27.01
C ASN A 1159 12.01 -102.30 -27.04
N GLY A 1160 12.45 -101.26 -26.32
CA GLY A 1160 11.79 -99.95 -26.28
C GLY A 1160 10.52 -99.88 -25.42
N GLN A 1161 10.20 -100.91 -24.64
CA GLN A 1161 9.03 -100.92 -23.76
C GLN A 1161 9.36 -100.25 -22.41
N ARG A 1162 8.49 -99.38 -21.92
CA ARG A 1162 8.64 -98.69 -20.62
C ARG A 1162 8.60 -99.70 -19.47
N VAL A 1163 9.51 -99.57 -18.52
CA VAL A 1163 9.61 -100.39 -17.30
C VAL A 1163 9.56 -99.47 -16.08
N SER A 1164 8.74 -99.81 -15.09
CA SER A 1164 8.52 -99.01 -13.86
C SER A 1164 9.43 -99.41 -12.70
N ARG A 1165 9.83 -100.68 -12.63
CA ARG A 1165 10.76 -101.23 -11.62
C ARG A 1165 11.73 -102.21 -12.29
N PRO A 1166 12.91 -101.77 -12.72
CA PRO A 1166 13.94 -102.65 -13.28
C PRO A 1166 14.74 -103.31 -12.14
N GLU A 1167 14.79 -104.64 -12.11
CA GLU A 1167 15.35 -105.40 -10.98
C GLU A 1167 16.64 -106.15 -11.34
N HIS A 1168 16.79 -106.63 -12.58
CA HIS A 1168 18.02 -107.25 -13.08
C HIS A 1168 18.08 -107.18 -14.62
N GLY A 1169 19.24 -106.89 -15.21
CA GLY A 1169 19.42 -106.85 -16.67
C GLY A 1169 19.78 -105.47 -17.25
N VAL A 1170 19.63 -105.32 -18.57
CA VAL A 1170 20.08 -104.13 -19.32
C VAL A 1170 18.90 -103.28 -19.78
N TYR A 1171 18.95 -102.00 -19.44
CA TYR A 1171 17.89 -101.02 -19.68
C TYR A 1171 18.44 -99.73 -20.31
N ILE A 1172 17.57 -98.89 -20.87
CA ILE A 1172 17.87 -97.53 -21.30
C ILE A 1172 17.26 -96.54 -20.30
N ARG A 1173 18.06 -95.62 -19.77
CA ARG A 1173 17.63 -94.48 -18.95
C ARG A 1173 18.33 -93.23 -19.47
N ASN A 1174 17.57 -92.18 -19.78
CA ASN A 1174 18.07 -90.90 -20.32
C ASN A 1174 19.11 -91.05 -21.45
N GLY A 1175 18.78 -91.92 -22.43
CA GLY A 1175 19.59 -92.17 -23.63
C GLY A 1175 20.82 -93.08 -23.44
N LYS A 1176 21.11 -93.55 -22.22
CA LYS A 1176 22.28 -94.39 -21.92
C LYS A 1176 21.86 -95.81 -21.56
N LYS A 1177 22.67 -96.81 -21.96
CA LYS A 1177 22.56 -98.18 -21.43
C LYS A 1177 22.99 -98.19 -19.96
N VAL A 1178 22.13 -98.74 -19.12
CA VAL A 1178 22.36 -98.98 -17.69
C VAL A 1178 22.17 -100.48 -17.43
N ILE A 1179 23.10 -101.09 -16.70
CA ILE A 1179 23.02 -102.50 -16.31
C ILE A 1179 22.71 -102.55 -14.82
N ILE A 1180 21.65 -103.24 -14.44
CA ILE A 1180 21.36 -103.61 -13.05
C ILE A 1180 21.81 -105.05 -12.86
N LYS A 1181 22.58 -105.28 -11.80
CA LYS A 1181 23.08 -106.57 -11.33
C LYS A 1181 22.43 -106.89 -10.00
#